data_AF-A0A842RML0-F1
#
_entry.id   AF-A0A842RML0-F1
#
_cell.length_a   1.000
_cell.length_b   1.000
_cell.length_c   1.000
_cell.angle_alpha   90.00
_cell.angle_beta   90.00
_cell.angle_gamma   90.00
#
_symmetry.space_group_name_H-M   'P 1'
#
loop_
_entity.id
_entity.type
_entity.pdbx_description
1 polymer ?
#
loop_
_entity_poly.entity_id
_entity_poly.type
_entity_poly.pdbx_seq_one_letter_code
_entity_poly.pdbx_strand_id
1 'polypeptide(L)'
;MGFKKLNLEELESLLTPSLIGPPVTHIKELDLLSAEEEEISEKSSLSISSELMINNIETLEYAYDKDRNLEKFDSTGSILVSNQSKKDRIWDVRVLLENYQNTNIEDNQINLGSFEPETNKKISYNLINREKLARPLMVDEKIEVMRINSENVKNLQSLLKEEQHKIVEPKEDIKNQGVIDDEEKEKDSSLMTEISEKKSLKDIKKVDPRKEKIKEIRNEMAQLKNERKKEIIQNFNSQIDEVENKINNKLEKIEDINSKFEKWKSHKGNYQEVVKDLSNELKSVQKEKKNQINSKVSELEKKRDNKIEKITETDEEKKEIETEKIEEEFKKQKETEISTIEKKYAPKLQELKQNLDEEEDNLKHSSGKFSTFKSKKKDTEKRIKKLKKSKSKLIKKKSKTLKKQLKKLSKKEKKRIKNVNEFGEEIQKPSIFERVKTVFKALFKSEKQPEKDVQKQEQEEKEEQEGPEFIEKEEDEAKLEEEKIDSPEVESSEEASEIEIFKQPRLILLYNQKNSVKFTITLENVTENIMTNIEFAKAFSDDFYNFTYDKRKFRNIDINKNRLYLTISELKPNQKVELIVFADINPDQKRVIRSGEIQVSYRLVNNVISKTKLVNAAGYSHVMHAINVKEKETEPNLWKCALIFKNNSDFDIKLNSILVTNQKKDRDFIDIEFKDKENLKIIGSGEKFISDEWELKTPKEPKFLRKLDYTITHKVEKETRVNLKYTDNVFNITDVSLEKRFDLTQIKSFEEADITNFVNIKNIGTTGVKGLYIKESIPADFIPSLDSEDYNIRTSSGKIKSNNFKLNIIPYDEDPEKEHLVEIMVNIDEERNILLEIDDFIKLTYNLKAITPQYKKYYEFPLEVFSYYPKFSEDQIEEIDEVYSVYKKLETEKLPSLEIVHKRRNLLIGKEIFPGRTTEEFGISIIVKNNSNVEIKDIKIKDTISNAFKIISSNIDYKFENDKELGTISFLIDSILSYQEKEIRYYVKKKSGEKIDYAELESYIFG
;
A
#
# COMPACT_ATOMS: atom_id res chain seq x y z
N MET A 1 -12.38 -94.94 -8.86
CA MET A 1 -11.66 -95.67 -7.79
C MET A 1 -11.21 -94.63 -6.78
N GLY A 2 -11.31 -94.81 -5.46
CA GLY A 2 -11.92 -95.92 -4.71
C GLY A 2 -12.41 -95.44 -3.33
N PHE A 3 -13.39 -96.14 -2.78
CA PHE A 3 -13.91 -95.88 -1.43
C PHE A 3 -12.99 -96.46 -0.36
N LYS A 4 -12.91 -95.81 0.80
CA LYS A 4 -12.45 -96.45 2.05
C LYS A 4 -13.58 -96.37 3.07
N LYS A 5 -14.27 -97.50 3.31
CA LYS A 5 -15.17 -97.66 4.46
C LYS A 5 -14.31 -97.90 5.70
N LEU A 6 -14.66 -97.28 6.82
CA LEU A 6 -14.24 -97.73 8.15
C LEU A 6 -15.33 -98.65 8.71
N ASN A 7 -14.91 -99.69 9.43
CA ASN A 7 -15.75 -100.80 9.88
C ASN A 7 -16.11 -100.64 11.37
N LEU A 8 -17.22 -101.24 11.81
CA LEU A 8 -17.76 -101.02 13.15
C LEU A 8 -16.92 -101.61 14.30
N GLU A 9 -15.90 -102.41 13.99
CA GLU A 9 -15.14 -103.21 14.97
C GLU A 9 -13.91 -102.49 15.56
N GLU A 10 -13.52 -101.32 15.03
CA GLU A 10 -12.43 -100.50 15.62
C GLU A 10 -12.92 -99.60 16.79
N LEU A 11 -14.22 -99.63 17.12
CA LEU A 11 -14.85 -98.77 18.13
C LEU A 11 -15.13 -99.48 19.48
N GLU A 12 -14.93 -100.81 19.56
CA GLU A 12 -15.24 -101.59 20.77
C GLU A 12 -14.14 -102.60 21.15
N SER A 13 -13.07 -102.13 21.81
CA SER A 13 -12.30 -102.99 22.72
C SER A 13 -11.45 -102.22 23.74
N LEU A 14 -12.06 -101.84 24.86
CA LEU A 14 -11.48 -102.09 26.21
C LEU A 14 -12.59 -102.07 27.27
N LEU A 15 -13.17 -103.25 27.40
CA LEU A 15 -14.19 -103.77 28.31
C LEU A 15 -13.74 -103.69 29.81
N THR A 16 -14.53 -103.77 30.91
CA THR A 16 -15.99 -103.90 31.23
C THR A 16 -16.20 -103.76 32.79
N PRO A 17 -17.14 -104.42 33.54
CA PRO A 17 -18.41 -103.81 33.97
C PRO A 17 -18.84 -104.13 35.44
N SER A 18 -20.17 -104.09 35.73
CA SER A 18 -20.96 -104.85 36.75
C SER A 18 -21.53 -104.03 37.94
N LEU A 19 -22.76 -104.24 38.47
CA LEU A 19 -24.04 -104.85 38.04
C LEU A 19 -25.13 -104.62 39.15
N ILE A 20 -26.40 -104.29 38.81
CA ILE A 20 -27.66 -104.43 39.62
C ILE A 20 -27.78 -103.52 40.89
N GLY A 21 -28.91 -102.91 41.32
CA GLY A 21 -30.35 -103.03 40.99
C GLY A 21 -31.25 -101.89 41.59
N PRO A 22 -32.60 -102.05 41.68
CA PRO A 22 -33.64 -100.99 41.42
C PRO A 22 -34.36 -100.36 42.66
N PRO A 23 -35.37 -99.44 42.55
CA PRO A 23 -35.69 -98.37 41.55
C PRO A 23 -36.32 -97.02 42.09
N VAL A 24 -36.56 -96.04 41.17
CA VAL A 24 -37.47 -94.84 41.17
C VAL A 24 -37.41 -93.77 42.29
N THR A 25 -37.11 -92.50 41.96
CA THR A 25 -38.05 -91.33 41.98
C THR A 25 -37.39 -89.98 41.59
N HIS A 26 -37.99 -89.33 40.59
CA HIS A 26 -38.17 -87.88 40.33
C HIS A 26 -37.27 -86.77 40.94
N ILE A 27 -36.93 -85.83 40.03
CA ILE A 27 -36.90 -84.35 40.16
C ILE A 27 -35.63 -83.68 40.73
N LYS A 28 -35.27 -82.57 40.05
CA LYS A 28 -34.24 -81.54 40.33
C LYS A 28 -32.77 -81.95 40.25
N GLU A 29 -32.15 -81.55 39.15
CA GLU A 29 -30.85 -80.85 39.20
C GLU A 29 -30.82 -79.78 38.10
N LEU A 30 -31.21 -78.56 38.49
CA LEU A 30 -31.21 -77.35 37.65
C LEU A 30 -30.40 -76.23 38.33
N ASP A 31 -29.53 -76.60 39.27
CA ASP A 31 -28.81 -75.73 40.22
C ASP A 31 -27.27 -75.86 40.09
N LEU A 32 -26.76 -76.12 38.88
CA LEU A 32 -25.32 -76.15 38.56
C LEU A 32 -24.90 -75.03 37.59
N LEU A 33 -25.62 -73.91 37.61
CA LEU A 33 -25.29 -72.66 36.89
C LEU A 33 -25.41 -71.40 37.79
N SER A 34 -25.48 -71.59 39.11
CA SER A 34 -25.78 -70.54 40.11
C SER A 34 -24.74 -70.45 41.24
N ALA A 35 -23.58 -71.10 41.10
CA ALA A 35 -22.59 -71.25 42.17
C ALA A 35 -21.11 -71.03 41.74
N GLU A 36 -20.86 -70.25 40.67
CA GLU A 36 -19.52 -69.77 40.30
C GLU A 36 -19.53 -68.26 39.98
N GLU A 37 -20.06 -67.46 40.90
CA GLU A 37 -19.74 -66.03 41.02
C GLU A 37 -19.38 -65.70 42.47
N GLU A 38 -18.08 -65.72 42.81
CA GLU A 38 -17.47 -64.76 43.74
C GLU A 38 -15.93 -64.81 43.65
N GLU A 39 -15.32 -63.62 43.48
CA GLU A 39 -13.89 -63.30 43.63
C GLU A 39 -12.82 -63.93 42.69
N ILE A 40 -12.87 -63.57 41.40
CA ILE A 40 -11.72 -62.86 40.80
C ILE A 40 -12.21 -61.58 40.12
N SER A 41 -12.00 -60.44 40.77
CA SER A 41 -12.19 -59.11 40.17
C SER A 41 -11.02 -58.71 39.26
N GLU A 42 -11.17 -57.59 38.56
CA GLU A 42 -10.08 -56.88 37.88
C GLU A 42 -9.43 -57.52 36.64
N LYS A 43 -10.26 -58.04 35.73
CA LYS A 43 -10.10 -57.69 34.31
C LYS A 43 -11.40 -57.13 33.73
N SER A 44 -11.60 -55.84 33.93
CA SER A 44 -12.51 -55.04 33.11
C SER A 44 -11.93 -54.89 31.70
N SER A 45 -12.03 -55.97 30.90
CA SER A 45 -12.09 -55.79 29.46
C SER A 45 -13.37 -55.02 29.17
N LEU A 46 -13.26 -53.70 29.03
CA LEU A 46 -14.33 -52.88 28.47
C LEU A 46 -14.84 -53.61 27.22
N SER A 47 -16.13 -53.94 27.21
CA SER A 47 -16.81 -54.41 26.01
C SER A 47 -16.88 -53.24 25.04
N ILE A 48 -15.80 -53.05 24.28
CA ILE A 48 -15.74 -52.06 23.21
C ILE A 48 -16.72 -52.55 22.14
N SER A 49 -17.92 -51.99 22.13
CA SER A 49 -18.86 -52.19 21.04
C SER A 49 -18.31 -51.48 19.79
N SER A 50 -18.42 -52.17 18.66
CA SER A 50 -18.09 -51.63 17.35
C SER A 50 -19.24 -50.77 16.85
N GLU A 51 -18.96 -49.59 16.32
CA GLU A 51 -19.98 -48.67 15.79
C GLU A 51 -20.02 -48.70 14.26
N LEU A 52 -21.23 -48.56 13.67
CA LEU A 52 -21.36 -48.14 12.28
C LEU A 52 -21.10 -46.63 12.21
N MET A 53 -19.97 -46.23 11.63
CA MET A 53 -19.57 -44.83 11.55
C MET A 53 -19.90 -44.23 10.19
N ILE A 54 -20.68 -43.14 10.21
CA ILE A 54 -21.19 -42.43 9.03
C ILE A 54 -20.67 -41.00 9.05
N ASN A 55 -19.68 -40.72 8.22
CA ASN A 55 -19.05 -39.40 8.14
C ASN A 55 -19.57 -38.67 6.90
N ASN A 56 -20.35 -37.61 7.08
CA ASN A 56 -20.72 -36.72 5.98
C ASN A 56 -19.77 -35.52 5.94
N ILE A 57 -18.93 -35.46 4.91
CA ILE A 57 -17.94 -34.40 4.71
C ILE A 57 -18.25 -33.67 3.41
N GLU A 58 -18.47 -32.36 3.52
CA GLU A 58 -18.60 -31.44 2.40
C GLU A 58 -17.34 -30.60 2.24
N THR A 59 -16.95 -30.32 1.00
CA THR A 59 -15.88 -29.39 0.63
C THR A 59 -16.42 -28.43 -0.41
N LEU A 60 -16.41 -27.14 -0.07
CA LEU A 60 -16.92 -26.06 -0.92
C LEU A 60 -15.78 -25.11 -1.30
N GLU A 61 -15.72 -24.72 -2.57
CA GLU A 61 -14.74 -23.78 -3.09
C GLU A 61 -15.45 -22.58 -3.72
N TYR A 62 -15.18 -21.39 -3.20
CA TYR A 62 -15.74 -20.13 -3.68
C TYR A 62 -14.63 -19.23 -4.23
N ALA A 63 -14.81 -18.69 -5.42
CA ALA A 63 -13.97 -17.63 -5.97
C ALA A 63 -14.80 -16.35 -6.12
N TYR A 64 -14.37 -15.29 -5.44
CA TYR A 64 -14.99 -13.97 -5.49
C TYR A 64 -14.10 -12.96 -6.23
N ASP A 65 -14.72 -12.01 -6.90
CA ASP A 65 -14.03 -10.83 -7.43
C ASP A 65 -13.67 -9.81 -6.31
N LYS A 66 -13.01 -8.72 -6.70
CA LYS A 66 -12.67 -7.59 -5.81
C LYS A 66 -13.88 -6.87 -5.21
N ASP A 67 -15.04 -6.93 -5.88
CA ASP A 67 -16.26 -6.23 -5.51
C ASP A 67 -17.19 -7.11 -4.65
N ARG A 68 -16.77 -8.37 -4.40
CA ARG A 68 -17.41 -9.42 -3.61
C ARG A 68 -18.58 -10.12 -4.33
N ASN A 69 -18.56 -10.12 -5.67
CA ASN A 69 -19.40 -10.96 -6.51
C ASN A 69 -18.80 -12.36 -6.67
N LEU A 70 -19.63 -13.37 -6.81
CA LEU A 70 -19.21 -14.77 -6.93
C LEU A 70 -18.88 -15.08 -8.40
N GLU A 71 -17.60 -15.24 -8.74
CA GLU A 71 -17.16 -15.63 -10.09
C GLU A 71 -17.34 -17.13 -10.33
N LYS A 72 -16.99 -17.97 -9.34
CA LYS A 72 -17.06 -19.43 -9.43
C LYS A 72 -17.44 -20.05 -8.10
N PHE A 73 -18.18 -21.14 -8.17
CA PHE A 73 -18.52 -21.99 -7.04
C PHE A 73 -18.50 -23.44 -7.47
N ASP A 74 -17.66 -24.22 -6.79
CA ASP A 74 -17.57 -25.66 -6.92
C ASP A 74 -17.86 -26.32 -5.57
N SER A 75 -18.52 -27.47 -5.59
CA SER A 75 -18.91 -28.19 -4.38
C SER A 75 -18.81 -29.69 -4.56
N THR A 76 -18.28 -30.36 -3.54
CA THR A 76 -18.23 -31.82 -3.46
C THR A 76 -18.65 -32.25 -2.06
N GLY A 77 -19.54 -33.21 -1.98
CA GLY A 77 -20.00 -33.85 -0.75
C GLY A 77 -19.68 -35.34 -0.79
N SER A 78 -19.47 -35.92 0.38
CA SER A 78 -19.40 -37.37 0.49
C SER A 78 -19.83 -37.91 1.84
N ILE A 79 -20.73 -38.89 1.79
CA ILE A 79 -21.11 -39.72 2.92
C ILE A 79 -20.26 -41.00 2.85
N LEU A 80 -19.33 -41.13 3.79
CA LEU A 80 -18.54 -42.34 4.00
C LEU A 80 -19.22 -43.19 5.07
N VAL A 81 -19.72 -44.36 4.69
CA VAL A 81 -20.23 -45.37 5.63
C VAL A 81 -19.13 -46.38 5.87
N SER A 82 -18.78 -46.63 7.13
CA SER A 82 -17.65 -47.48 7.52
C SER A 82 -18.03 -48.46 8.61
N ASN A 83 -17.72 -49.74 8.38
CA ASN A 83 -17.77 -50.78 9.38
C ASN A 83 -16.48 -50.72 10.21
N GLN A 84 -16.57 -50.39 11.50
CA GLN A 84 -15.41 -50.38 12.41
C GLN A 84 -15.21 -51.71 13.18
N SER A 85 -16.09 -52.69 12.98
CA SER A 85 -15.89 -54.04 13.50
C SER A 85 -14.67 -54.71 12.89
N LYS A 86 -13.97 -55.48 13.74
CA LYS A 86 -12.83 -56.33 13.36
C LYS A 86 -13.23 -57.79 13.15
N LYS A 87 -14.49 -58.14 13.41
CA LYS A 87 -14.96 -59.53 13.56
C LYS A 87 -16.22 -59.80 12.76
N ASP A 88 -17.25 -58.97 12.94
CA ASP A 88 -18.59 -59.26 12.42
C ASP A 88 -18.90 -58.40 11.19
N ARG A 89 -19.42 -59.09 10.16
CA ARG A 89 -19.95 -58.50 8.94
C ARG A 89 -21.29 -57.82 9.23
N ILE A 90 -21.60 -56.77 8.48
CA ILE A 90 -22.94 -56.16 8.44
C ILE A 90 -23.56 -56.34 7.05
N TRP A 91 -24.87 -56.57 7.01
CA TRP A 91 -25.62 -56.83 5.78
C TRP A 91 -26.93 -56.06 5.70
N ASP A 92 -27.42 -55.91 4.46
CA ASP A 92 -28.57 -55.10 4.08
C ASP A 92 -28.56 -53.68 4.67
N VAL A 93 -27.38 -53.05 4.60
CA VAL A 93 -27.13 -51.70 5.08
C VAL A 93 -27.85 -50.70 4.16
N ARG A 94 -28.86 -50.02 4.71
CA ARG A 94 -29.74 -49.09 3.99
C ARG A 94 -29.72 -47.73 4.68
N VAL A 95 -29.41 -46.69 3.92
CA VAL A 95 -29.28 -45.31 4.39
C VAL A 95 -30.49 -44.49 3.93
N LEU A 96 -31.17 -43.81 4.84
CA LEU A 96 -32.30 -42.92 4.57
C LEU A 96 -31.89 -41.45 4.74
N LEU A 97 -32.11 -40.65 3.70
CA LEU A 97 -31.73 -39.24 3.61
C LEU A 97 -32.97 -38.32 3.51
N GLU A 98 -32.96 -37.27 4.33
CA GLU A 98 -33.84 -36.10 4.26
C GLU A 98 -33.08 -34.94 3.59
N ASN A 99 -33.81 -34.02 2.95
CA ASN A 99 -33.26 -32.82 2.32
C ASN A 99 -32.15 -33.08 1.28
N TYR A 100 -32.20 -34.24 0.60
CA TYR A 100 -31.27 -34.57 -0.50
C TYR A 100 -31.54 -33.77 -1.78
N GLN A 101 -32.70 -33.12 -1.89
CA GLN A 101 -33.14 -32.30 -3.05
C GLN A 101 -32.19 -31.12 -3.40
N ASN A 102 -31.31 -30.71 -2.48
CA ASN A 102 -30.27 -29.71 -2.75
C ASN A 102 -29.02 -30.31 -3.42
N THR A 103 -28.99 -31.63 -3.63
CA THR A 103 -27.86 -32.42 -4.12
C THR A 103 -28.25 -33.25 -5.35
N ASN A 104 -27.27 -33.80 -6.07
CA ASN A 104 -27.49 -34.72 -7.19
C ASN A 104 -27.72 -36.19 -6.77
N ILE A 105 -28.18 -36.43 -5.54
CA ILE A 105 -28.63 -37.75 -5.12
C ILE A 105 -30.06 -37.95 -5.65
N GLU A 106 -30.28 -39.02 -6.42
CA GLU A 106 -31.58 -39.29 -7.06
C GLU A 106 -32.61 -39.88 -6.09
N ASP A 107 -32.18 -40.82 -5.24
CA ASP A 107 -33.05 -41.57 -4.32
C ASP A 107 -32.87 -41.16 -2.85
N ASN A 108 -34.00 -41.11 -2.10
CA ASN A 108 -33.98 -40.87 -0.66
C ASN A 108 -33.41 -42.04 0.15
N GLN A 109 -33.46 -43.27 -0.39
CA GLN A 109 -33.06 -44.49 0.29
C GLN A 109 -32.00 -45.23 -0.53
N ILE A 110 -30.76 -45.20 -0.05
CA ILE A 110 -29.61 -45.80 -0.74
C ILE A 110 -29.33 -47.17 -0.11
N ASN A 111 -29.41 -48.24 -0.91
CA ASN A 111 -28.99 -49.58 -0.49
C ASN A 111 -27.47 -49.76 -0.73
N LEU A 112 -26.71 -49.92 0.34
CA LEU A 112 -25.27 -50.14 0.31
C LEU A 112 -24.90 -51.62 0.43
N GLY A 113 -25.88 -52.52 0.56
CA GLY A 113 -25.68 -53.97 0.58
C GLY A 113 -24.97 -54.45 1.84
N SER A 114 -23.79 -55.05 1.70
CA SER A 114 -23.03 -55.58 2.84
C SER A 114 -21.59 -55.06 2.89
N PHE A 115 -21.04 -55.06 4.10
CA PHE A 115 -19.69 -54.59 4.44
C PHE A 115 -19.03 -55.66 5.30
N GLU A 116 -17.90 -56.17 4.84
CA GLU A 116 -17.01 -57.00 5.66
C GLU A 116 -16.37 -56.17 6.80
N PRO A 117 -15.80 -56.81 7.83
CA PRO A 117 -15.02 -56.12 8.86
C PRO A 117 -13.99 -55.14 8.28
N GLU A 118 -13.81 -53.99 8.94
CA GLU A 118 -12.91 -52.88 8.55
C GLU A 118 -13.12 -52.30 7.13
N THR A 119 -14.24 -52.61 6.44
CA THR A 119 -14.55 -52.06 5.10
C THR A 119 -15.45 -50.81 5.12
N ASN A 120 -15.40 -50.03 4.02
CA ASN A 120 -16.21 -48.83 3.86
C ASN A 120 -16.76 -48.67 2.43
N LYS A 121 -17.75 -47.81 2.27
CA LYS A 121 -18.32 -47.38 0.98
C LYS A 121 -18.60 -45.89 1.02
N LYS A 122 -18.30 -45.22 -0.08
CA LYS A 122 -18.44 -43.78 -0.25
C LYS A 122 -19.56 -43.47 -1.23
N ILE A 123 -20.55 -42.72 -0.77
CA ILE A 123 -21.52 -42.03 -1.63
C ILE A 123 -20.94 -40.65 -1.89
N SER A 124 -20.73 -40.28 -3.15
CA SER A 124 -20.29 -38.93 -3.54
C SER A 124 -21.44 -38.18 -4.20
N TYR A 125 -21.59 -36.90 -3.84
CA TYR A 125 -22.62 -36.01 -4.36
C TYR A 125 -22.05 -34.60 -4.56
N ASN A 126 -22.77 -33.75 -5.31
CA ASN A 126 -22.48 -32.34 -5.51
C ASN A 126 -23.76 -31.54 -5.18
N LEU A 127 -23.63 -30.28 -4.77
CA LEU A 127 -24.79 -29.42 -4.53
C LEU A 127 -25.29 -28.85 -5.87
N ILE A 128 -26.58 -28.97 -6.12
CA ILE A 128 -27.23 -28.44 -7.34
C ILE A 128 -27.61 -26.97 -7.14
N ASN A 129 -28.13 -26.62 -5.97
CA ASN A 129 -28.78 -25.34 -5.73
C ASN A 129 -27.78 -24.26 -5.30
N ARG A 130 -27.28 -23.47 -6.26
CA ARG A 130 -26.18 -22.51 -6.05
C ARG A 130 -26.61 -21.17 -5.43
N GLU A 131 -27.83 -20.72 -5.72
CA GLU A 131 -28.28 -19.34 -5.47
C GLU A 131 -28.67 -19.07 -4.01
N LYS A 132 -28.95 -20.11 -3.21
CA LYS A 132 -29.37 -20.00 -1.80
C LYS A 132 -28.30 -20.40 -0.77
N LEU A 133 -27.05 -20.58 -1.21
CA LEU A 133 -25.96 -20.95 -0.32
C LEU A 133 -25.44 -19.70 0.39
N ALA A 134 -25.89 -19.52 1.64
CA ALA A 134 -25.48 -18.41 2.49
C ALA A 134 -23.95 -18.27 2.51
N ARG A 135 -23.45 -17.07 2.21
CA ARG A 135 -22.01 -16.72 2.25
C ARG A 135 -21.54 -16.85 3.71
N PRO A 136 -20.85 -17.92 4.15
CA PRO A 136 -20.85 -18.22 5.58
C PRO A 136 -19.90 -17.31 6.36
N LEU A 137 -18.71 -17.07 5.82
CA LEU A 137 -17.75 -16.09 6.30
C LEU A 137 -17.70 -14.92 5.32
N MET A 138 -17.97 -13.72 5.82
CA MET A 138 -17.73 -12.48 5.07
C MET A 138 -16.27 -12.05 5.26
N VAL A 139 -15.59 -11.78 4.14
CA VAL A 139 -14.23 -11.24 4.11
C VAL A 139 -14.28 -9.90 3.40
N ASP A 140 -13.76 -8.86 4.05
CA ASP A 140 -13.69 -7.51 3.51
C ASP A 140 -12.24 -7.00 3.55
N GLU A 141 -11.74 -6.44 2.45
CA GLU A 141 -10.43 -5.78 2.37
C GLU A 141 -10.62 -4.30 2.00
N LYS A 142 -10.44 -3.42 2.99
CA LYS A 142 -10.39 -1.96 2.77
C LYS A 142 -8.94 -1.49 2.67
N ILE A 143 -8.59 -0.84 1.56
CA ILE A 143 -7.25 -0.32 1.29
C ILE A 143 -7.24 1.21 1.35
N GLU A 144 -6.31 1.77 2.12
CA GLU A 144 -6.13 3.22 2.26
C GLU A 144 -4.67 3.61 1.93
N VAL A 145 -4.46 4.49 0.95
CA VAL A 145 -3.12 5.00 0.60
C VAL A 145 -2.84 6.28 1.39
N MET A 146 -2.08 6.15 2.48
CA MET A 146 -1.86 7.17 3.52
C MET A 146 -1.32 8.53 3.07
N ARG A 147 -0.85 8.64 1.82
CA ARG A 147 -0.31 9.88 1.23
C ARG A 147 -1.31 10.58 0.28
N ILE A 148 -2.37 9.88 -0.11
CA ILE A 148 -3.46 10.38 -0.95
C ILE A 148 -4.78 10.25 -0.17
N ASN A 149 -4.73 10.68 1.08
CA ASN A 149 -5.89 10.75 1.98
C ASN A 149 -6.90 11.80 1.52
N SER A 150 -8.00 11.91 2.26
CA SER A 150 -9.10 12.88 2.06
C SER A 150 -8.64 14.32 1.82
N GLU A 151 -7.50 14.74 2.36
CA GLU A 151 -6.91 16.08 2.14
C GLU A 151 -6.57 16.37 0.65
N ASN A 152 -6.29 15.33 -0.15
CA ASN A 152 -6.01 15.45 -1.58
C ASN A 152 -7.23 15.13 -2.46
N VAL A 153 -8.29 14.56 -1.89
CA VAL A 153 -9.56 14.33 -2.58
C VAL A 153 -10.29 15.67 -2.60
N LYS A 154 -10.59 16.17 -3.80
CA LYS A 154 -11.32 17.42 -3.98
C LYS A 154 -12.56 17.18 -4.82
N ASN A 155 -13.63 17.89 -4.50
CA ASN A 155 -14.78 18.01 -5.40
C ASN A 155 -14.44 19.10 -6.44
N LEU A 156 -14.61 18.81 -7.73
CA LEU A 156 -14.36 19.78 -8.80
C LEU A 156 -15.21 21.05 -8.63
N GLN A 157 -16.46 20.92 -8.18
CA GLN A 157 -17.33 22.07 -7.93
C GLN A 157 -16.90 22.91 -6.72
N SER A 158 -16.23 22.32 -5.71
CA SER A 158 -15.72 23.10 -4.58
C SER A 158 -14.41 23.81 -4.93
N LEU A 159 -13.54 23.19 -5.74
CA LEU A 159 -12.36 23.83 -6.33
C LEU A 159 -12.73 25.13 -7.06
N LEU A 160 -13.71 25.06 -7.95
CA LEU A 160 -14.16 26.22 -8.74
C LEU A 160 -14.71 27.35 -7.84
N LYS A 161 -15.37 27.04 -6.72
CA LYS A 161 -15.90 28.02 -5.76
C LYS A 161 -14.82 28.63 -4.85
N GLU A 162 -13.87 27.82 -4.36
CA GLU A 162 -12.73 28.31 -3.55
C GLU A 162 -11.85 29.29 -4.32
N GLU A 163 -11.72 29.11 -5.64
CA GLU A 163 -10.92 29.98 -6.50
C GLU A 163 -11.70 31.22 -6.96
N GLN A 164 -13.01 31.12 -7.21
CA GLN A 164 -13.89 32.29 -7.42
C GLN A 164 -13.95 33.22 -6.20
N HIS A 165 -13.95 32.70 -4.96
CA HIS A 165 -14.00 33.54 -3.76
C HIS A 165 -12.72 34.34 -3.45
N LYS A 166 -11.64 34.18 -4.24
CA LYS A 166 -10.49 35.10 -4.22
C LYS A 166 -10.67 36.31 -5.14
N ILE A 167 -11.71 36.32 -5.97
CA ILE A 167 -12.06 37.42 -6.86
C ILE A 167 -13.04 38.33 -6.11
N VAL A 168 -12.58 39.51 -5.70
CA VAL A 168 -13.45 40.60 -5.24
C VAL A 168 -13.01 41.87 -5.96
N GLU A 169 -13.94 42.43 -6.74
CA GLU A 169 -13.78 43.67 -7.49
C GLU A 169 -13.64 44.92 -6.60
N PRO A 170 -13.08 46.03 -7.13
CA PRO A 170 -12.86 47.24 -6.36
C PRO A 170 -14.17 47.93 -5.99
N LYS A 171 -14.24 48.46 -4.76
CA LYS A 171 -15.26 49.45 -4.39
C LYS A 171 -14.68 50.85 -4.49
N GLU A 172 -15.07 51.56 -5.55
CA GLU A 172 -15.14 53.02 -5.47
C GLU A 172 -16.31 53.42 -4.59
N ASP A 173 -16.10 54.40 -3.69
CA ASP A 173 -17.15 55.32 -3.31
C ASP A 173 -16.55 56.67 -2.85
N ILE A 174 -17.31 57.75 -3.03
CA ILE A 174 -16.74 59.07 -3.35
C ILE A 174 -16.79 60.12 -2.21
N LYS A 175 -15.64 60.80 -2.02
CA LYS A 175 -15.39 62.16 -1.48
C LYS A 175 -16.16 62.70 -0.27
N ASN A 176 -15.39 63.15 0.73
CA ASN A 176 -15.42 64.47 1.40
C ASN A 176 -14.35 64.46 2.54
N GLN A 177 -13.42 65.40 2.79
CA GLN A 177 -12.82 66.58 2.11
C GLN A 177 -11.37 66.71 2.65
N GLY A 178 -10.41 67.48 2.10
CA GLY A 178 -10.31 68.29 0.87
C GLY A 178 -9.04 69.18 0.93
N VAL A 179 -8.46 69.53 -0.23
CA VAL A 179 -7.54 70.67 -0.55
C VAL A 179 -6.30 70.86 0.38
N ILE A 180 -5.03 70.84 -0.08
CA ILE A 180 -4.36 71.85 -0.93
C ILE A 180 -3.03 71.27 -1.46
N ASP A 181 -2.92 71.27 -2.80
CA ASP A 181 -1.81 71.65 -3.70
C ASP A 181 -0.35 71.20 -3.43
N ASP A 182 0.20 70.48 -4.43
CA ASP A 182 1.36 70.82 -5.29
C ASP A 182 2.34 71.93 -4.80
N GLU A 183 3.65 71.89 -5.07
CA GLU A 183 4.33 71.48 -6.30
C GLU A 183 5.85 71.36 -6.01
N GLU A 184 6.57 70.37 -6.57
CA GLU A 184 7.88 70.57 -7.23
C GLU A 184 8.47 69.27 -7.83
N LYS A 185 9.33 69.47 -8.84
CA LYS A 185 9.78 68.46 -9.82
C LYS A 185 11.31 68.31 -9.85
N GLU A 186 11.71 67.14 -10.35
CA GLU A 186 12.89 66.91 -11.22
C GLU A 186 14.35 67.04 -10.70
N LYS A 187 15.17 66.06 -11.15
CA LYS A 187 16.54 66.19 -11.71
C LYS A 187 17.66 66.75 -10.80
N ASP A 188 18.91 66.33 -10.86
CA ASP A 188 19.65 65.47 -11.79
C ASP A 188 21.03 65.17 -11.19
N SER A 189 21.73 64.21 -11.79
CA SER A 189 23.21 64.15 -11.88
C SER A 189 24.03 64.17 -10.55
N SER A 190 24.68 63.07 -10.19
CA SER A 190 26.00 62.64 -10.69
C SER A 190 27.18 63.07 -9.80
N LEU A 191 28.01 62.07 -9.43
CA LEU A 191 29.46 61.97 -9.68
C LEU A 191 30.36 63.18 -9.29
N MET A 192 31.56 63.05 -8.71
CA MET A 192 32.45 61.92 -8.40
C MET A 192 33.62 62.44 -7.51
N THR A 193 34.58 61.57 -7.15
CA THR A 193 36.06 61.79 -6.98
C THR A 193 36.64 63.22 -6.84
N GLU A 194 37.70 63.50 -6.07
CA GLU A 194 38.66 62.70 -5.29
C GLU A 194 39.64 63.61 -4.50
N ILE A 195 40.41 63.00 -3.59
CA ILE A 195 41.84 63.26 -3.31
C ILE A 195 42.29 64.69 -2.87
N SER A 196 42.85 64.69 -1.65
CA SER A 196 43.94 65.53 -1.08
C SER A 196 44.44 66.75 -1.88
N GLU A 197 44.68 67.89 -1.23
CA GLU A 197 45.81 67.95 -0.29
C GLU A 197 45.76 69.06 0.78
N LYS A 198 46.54 68.80 1.85
CA LYS A 198 47.18 69.73 2.81
C LYS A 198 46.39 70.27 4.03
N LYS A 199 47.14 70.22 5.15
CA LYS A 199 47.02 70.92 6.44
C LYS A 199 46.10 70.33 7.53
N SER A 200 46.61 69.25 8.12
CA SER A 200 47.00 69.18 9.54
C SER A 200 46.32 70.10 10.58
N LEU A 201 45.70 69.43 11.56
CA LEU A 201 45.67 69.76 13.00
C LEU A 201 44.81 70.96 13.49
N LYS A 202 43.68 70.57 14.11
CA LYS A 202 43.19 71.03 15.44
C LYS A 202 42.51 72.42 15.54
N ASP A 203 41.49 72.63 16.37
CA ASP A 203 40.70 71.69 17.21
C ASP A 203 39.33 72.29 17.61
N ILE A 204 38.47 71.46 18.23
CA ILE A 204 37.22 71.80 18.95
C ILE A 204 36.04 72.30 18.08
N LYS A 205 35.22 71.36 17.61
CA LYS A 205 33.75 71.53 17.60
C LYS A 205 33.17 70.77 18.78
N LYS A 206 32.35 71.42 19.61
CA LYS A 206 31.68 70.80 20.77
C LYS A 206 30.86 69.59 20.31
N VAL A 207 31.23 68.40 20.78
CA VAL A 207 30.48 67.17 20.51
C VAL A 207 29.24 67.15 21.41
N ASP A 208 28.09 66.78 20.84
CA ASP A 208 26.86 66.56 21.59
C ASP A 208 27.00 65.30 22.47
N PRO A 209 27.00 65.41 23.82
CA PRO A 209 27.22 64.27 24.71
C PRO A 209 26.15 63.18 24.59
N ARG A 210 24.97 63.47 24.01
CA ARG A 210 23.95 62.46 23.70
C ARG A 210 24.44 61.49 22.62
N LYS A 211 25.13 61.99 21.60
CA LYS A 211 25.64 61.17 20.48
C LYS A 211 26.76 60.23 20.92
N GLU A 212 27.62 60.65 21.85
CA GLU A 212 28.65 59.79 22.42
C GLU A 212 28.04 58.68 23.28
N LYS A 213 27.08 59.00 24.17
CA LYS A 213 26.43 58.00 25.02
C LYS A 213 25.62 56.96 24.23
N ILE A 214 25.00 57.35 23.11
CA ILE A 214 24.34 56.42 22.18
C ILE A 214 25.37 55.54 21.44
N LYS A 215 26.54 56.08 21.08
CA LYS A 215 27.64 55.33 20.43
C LYS A 215 28.25 54.30 21.39
N GLU A 216 28.44 54.66 22.65
CA GLU A 216 28.89 53.78 23.73
C GLU A 216 27.92 52.60 23.95
N ILE A 217 26.62 52.88 24.11
CA ILE A 217 25.58 51.85 24.25
C ILE A 217 25.55 50.89 23.05
N ARG A 218 25.73 51.39 21.82
CA ARG A 218 25.81 50.54 20.62
C ARG A 218 27.05 49.63 20.65
N ASN A 219 28.19 50.14 21.10
CA ASN A 219 29.42 49.36 21.22
C ASN A 219 29.30 48.26 22.29
N GLU A 220 28.81 48.58 23.50
CA GLU A 220 28.53 47.57 24.54
C GLU A 220 27.58 46.47 24.02
N MET A 221 26.48 46.88 23.39
CA MET A 221 25.48 45.94 22.88
C MET A 221 26.00 45.10 21.70
N ALA A 222 26.99 45.60 20.94
CA ALA A 222 27.68 44.82 19.91
C ALA A 222 28.61 43.75 20.51
N GLN A 223 29.37 44.10 21.56
CA GLN A 223 30.21 43.14 22.30
C GLN A 223 29.35 42.03 22.93
N LEU A 224 28.30 42.39 23.68
CA LEU A 224 27.36 41.44 24.30
C LEU A 224 26.67 40.51 23.28
N LYS A 225 26.31 41.02 22.09
CA LYS A 225 25.77 40.18 20.99
C LYS A 225 26.81 39.17 20.49
N ASN A 226 28.09 39.55 20.40
CA ASN A 226 29.16 38.69 19.91
C ASN A 226 29.54 37.60 20.94
N GLU A 227 29.63 37.94 22.22
CA GLU A 227 29.87 36.97 23.30
C GLU A 227 28.76 35.93 23.37
N ARG A 228 27.49 36.38 23.41
CA ARG A 228 26.34 35.47 23.46
C ARG A 228 26.21 34.61 22.19
N LYS A 229 26.68 35.12 21.04
CA LYS A 229 26.79 34.34 19.79
C LYS A 229 27.86 33.24 19.91
N LYS A 230 29.04 33.52 20.49
CA LYS A 230 30.10 32.53 20.71
C LYS A 230 29.65 31.40 21.64
N GLU A 231 29.10 31.74 22.81
CA GLU A 231 28.63 30.80 23.84
C GLU A 231 27.58 29.81 23.29
N ILE A 232 26.56 30.32 22.58
CA ILE A 232 25.52 29.49 21.95
C ILE A 232 26.11 28.62 20.83
N ILE A 233 27.09 29.13 20.08
CA ILE A 233 27.74 28.34 19.02
C ILE A 233 28.53 27.17 19.61
N GLN A 234 29.28 27.39 20.70
CA GLN A 234 30.14 26.41 21.34
C GLN A 234 29.35 25.25 21.96
N ASN A 235 28.32 25.54 22.77
CA ASN A 235 27.49 24.51 23.41
C ASN A 235 26.80 23.60 22.37
N PHE A 236 26.20 24.20 21.33
CA PHE A 236 25.56 23.39 20.28
C PHE A 236 26.55 22.66 19.37
N ASN A 237 27.81 23.10 19.22
CA ASN A 237 28.82 22.33 18.48
C ASN A 237 29.14 21.03 19.23
N SER A 238 29.46 21.10 20.53
CA SER A 238 29.73 19.90 21.36
C SER A 238 28.62 18.83 21.25
N GLN A 239 27.35 19.24 21.24
CA GLN A 239 26.21 18.33 21.07
C GLN A 239 26.08 17.75 19.66
N ILE A 240 26.54 18.47 18.64
CA ILE A 240 26.57 18.00 17.25
C ILE A 240 27.71 16.98 17.08
N ASP A 241 28.88 17.26 17.63
CA ASP A 241 30.09 16.42 17.56
C ASP A 241 29.87 15.07 18.26
N GLU A 242 29.18 15.06 19.41
CA GLU A 242 28.73 13.82 20.06
C GLU A 242 27.83 12.95 19.16
N VAL A 243 26.92 13.57 18.40
CA VAL A 243 26.00 12.85 17.50
C VAL A 243 26.74 12.39 16.25
N GLU A 244 27.73 13.15 15.77
CA GLU A 244 28.67 12.79 14.69
C GLU A 244 29.43 11.51 15.04
N ASN A 245 30.08 11.46 16.22
CA ASN A 245 30.80 10.28 16.70
C ASN A 245 29.87 9.06 16.84
N LYS A 246 28.64 9.25 17.32
CA LYS A 246 27.62 8.18 17.39
C LYS A 246 27.14 7.69 16.01
N ILE A 247 27.28 8.50 14.95
CA ILE A 247 27.02 8.09 13.56
C ILE A 247 28.21 7.30 13.02
N ASN A 248 29.44 7.80 13.19
CA ASN A 248 30.66 7.17 12.66
C ASN A 248 30.85 5.74 13.22
N ASN A 249 30.74 5.56 14.54
CA ASN A 249 30.80 4.25 15.20
C ASN A 249 29.68 3.27 14.79
N LYS A 250 28.65 3.73 14.05
CA LYS A 250 27.63 2.87 13.44
C LYS A 250 27.84 2.63 11.95
N LEU A 251 28.58 3.51 11.25
CA LEU A 251 29.01 3.30 9.88
C LEU A 251 30.05 2.18 9.82
N GLU A 252 31.09 2.19 10.67
CA GLU A 252 32.06 1.07 10.76
C GLU A 252 31.35 -0.28 11.00
N LYS A 253 30.36 -0.31 11.90
CA LYS A 253 29.56 -1.50 12.19
C LYS A 253 28.66 -1.93 11.03
N ILE A 254 28.31 -1.04 10.11
CA ILE A 254 27.54 -1.42 8.92
C ILE A 254 28.41 -2.05 7.84
N GLU A 255 29.68 -1.69 7.76
CA GLU A 255 30.65 -2.24 6.80
C GLU A 255 30.97 -3.70 7.12
N ASP A 256 31.23 -4.03 8.39
CA ASP A 256 31.37 -5.43 8.84
C ASP A 256 30.12 -6.27 8.55
N ILE A 257 28.92 -5.72 8.82
CA ILE A 257 27.65 -6.38 8.52
C ILE A 257 27.45 -6.56 7.01
N ASN A 258 27.86 -5.60 6.18
CA ASN A 258 27.81 -5.67 4.72
C ASN A 258 28.72 -6.76 4.17
N SER A 259 29.97 -6.84 4.65
CA SER A 259 30.91 -7.90 4.27
C SER A 259 30.35 -9.30 4.56
N LYS A 260 29.82 -9.50 5.78
CA LYS A 260 29.16 -10.75 6.19
C LYS A 260 27.89 -11.03 5.38
N PHE A 261 27.11 -10.01 5.02
CA PHE A 261 25.91 -10.15 4.20
C PHE A 261 26.23 -10.64 2.78
N GLU A 262 27.20 -10.02 2.10
CA GLU A 262 27.60 -10.44 0.74
C GLU A 262 28.22 -11.84 0.74
N LYS A 263 29.02 -12.20 1.75
CA LYS A 263 29.52 -13.58 1.91
C LYS A 263 28.39 -14.62 1.93
N TRP A 264 27.40 -14.44 2.81
CA TRP A 264 26.28 -15.40 2.93
C TRP A 264 25.32 -15.36 1.73
N LYS A 265 25.23 -14.23 1.02
CA LYS A 265 24.50 -14.11 -0.26
C LYS A 265 25.14 -14.97 -1.35
N SER A 266 26.48 -14.93 -1.47
CA SER A 266 27.23 -15.80 -2.39
C SER A 266 27.09 -17.28 -2.01
N HIS A 267 27.27 -17.65 -0.74
CA HIS A 267 27.14 -19.06 -0.31
C HIS A 267 25.74 -19.60 -0.62
N LYS A 268 24.69 -18.82 -0.35
CA LYS A 268 23.32 -19.18 -0.72
C LYS A 268 23.18 -19.41 -2.22
N GLY A 269 23.74 -18.54 -3.07
CA GLY A 269 23.70 -18.69 -4.53
C GLY A 269 24.29 -20.01 -4.99
N ASN A 270 25.50 -20.33 -4.54
CA ASN A 270 26.20 -21.57 -4.90
C ASN A 270 25.39 -22.82 -4.51
N TYR A 271 24.88 -22.90 -3.27
CA TYR A 271 24.07 -24.04 -2.84
C TYR A 271 22.72 -24.15 -3.57
N GLN A 272 22.12 -23.03 -4.00
CA GLN A 272 20.92 -23.07 -4.84
C GLN A 272 21.18 -23.67 -6.24
N GLU A 273 22.38 -23.51 -6.78
CA GLU A 273 22.79 -24.08 -8.07
C GLU A 273 23.08 -25.58 -7.94
N VAL A 274 23.87 -25.98 -6.94
CA VAL A 274 24.17 -27.40 -6.66
C VAL A 274 22.92 -28.24 -6.40
N VAL A 275 22.00 -27.76 -5.55
CA VAL A 275 20.71 -28.45 -5.26
C VAL A 275 19.85 -28.59 -6.53
N LYS A 276 19.87 -27.58 -7.41
CA LYS A 276 19.14 -27.62 -8.69
C LYS A 276 19.72 -28.67 -9.63
N ASP A 277 21.03 -28.77 -9.72
CA ASP A 277 21.70 -29.73 -10.60
C ASP A 277 21.55 -31.17 -10.11
N LEU A 278 21.73 -31.42 -8.80
CA LEU A 278 21.43 -32.72 -8.17
C LEU A 278 19.95 -33.14 -8.37
N SER A 279 19.01 -32.19 -8.24
CA SER A 279 17.58 -32.44 -8.51
C SER A 279 17.30 -32.81 -9.97
N ASN A 280 18.04 -32.22 -10.92
CA ASN A 280 17.93 -32.54 -12.34
C ASN A 280 18.55 -33.91 -12.67
N GLU A 281 19.70 -34.25 -12.07
CA GLU A 281 20.32 -35.56 -12.24
C GLU A 281 19.44 -36.67 -11.63
N LEU A 282 18.88 -36.47 -10.44
CA LEU A 282 17.95 -37.44 -9.83
C LEU A 282 16.76 -37.74 -10.76
N LYS A 283 16.18 -36.70 -11.39
CA LYS A 283 15.09 -36.86 -12.38
C LYS A 283 15.53 -37.58 -13.64
N SER A 284 16.75 -37.35 -14.13
CA SER A 284 17.27 -38.01 -15.34
C SER A 284 17.46 -39.51 -15.09
N VAL A 285 18.04 -39.89 -13.96
CA VAL A 285 18.24 -41.31 -13.56
C VAL A 285 16.92 -42.01 -13.31
N GLN A 286 15.93 -41.36 -12.70
CA GLN A 286 14.57 -41.91 -12.54
C GLN A 286 13.88 -42.15 -13.90
N LYS A 287 14.04 -41.22 -14.85
CA LYS A 287 13.50 -41.37 -16.22
C LYS A 287 14.19 -42.53 -16.96
N GLU A 288 15.49 -42.68 -16.80
CA GLU A 288 16.26 -43.78 -17.38
C GLU A 288 15.82 -45.15 -16.83
N LYS A 289 15.66 -45.28 -15.50
CA LYS A 289 15.09 -46.48 -14.86
C LYS A 289 13.71 -46.82 -15.45
N LYS A 290 12.80 -45.83 -15.54
CA LYS A 290 11.45 -46.03 -16.08
C LYS A 290 11.48 -46.49 -17.55
N ASN A 291 12.37 -45.93 -18.35
CA ASN A 291 12.53 -46.31 -19.76
C ASN A 291 13.04 -47.77 -19.90
N GLN A 292 14.02 -48.21 -19.10
CA GLN A 292 14.50 -49.60 -19.12
C GLN A 292 13.42 -50.60 -18.67
N ILE A 293 12.64 -50.26 -17.63
CA ILE A 293 11.49 -51.08 -17.22
C ILE A 293 10.49 -51.20 -18.38
N ASN A 294 10.07 -50.08 -18.98
CA ASN A 294 9.09 -50.08 -20.06
C ASN A 294 9.57 -50.88 -21.29
N SER A 295 10.84 -50.76 -21.69
CA SER A 295 11.38 -51.53 -22.81
C SER A 295 11.37 -53.04 -22.51
N LYS A 296 11.75 -53.44 -21.29
CA LYS A 296 11.83 -54.85 -20.91
C LYS A 296 10.45 -55.49 -20.77
N VAL A 297 9.49 -54.76 -20.22
CA VAL A 297 8.09 -55.16 -20.16
C VAL A 297 7.51 -55.35 -21.57
N SER A 298 7.78 -54.44 -22.51
CA SER A 298 7.30 -54.58 -23.90
C SER A 298 7.95 -55.77 -24.65
N GLU A 299 9.21 -56.10 -24.37
CA GLU A 299 9.84 -57.33 -24.89
C GLU A 299 9.15 -58.60 -24.37
N LEU A 300 8.77 -58.62 -23.09
CA LEU A 300 8.08 -59.76 -22.48
C LEU A 300 6.64 -59.89 -22.97
N GLU A 301 5.93 -58.77 -23.16
CA GLU A 301 4.56 -58.75 -23.70
C GLU A 301 4.54 -59.34 -25.11
N LYS A 302 5.45 -58.91 -25.98
CA LYS A 302 5.62 -59.53 -27.32
C LYS A 302 5.94 -61.03 -27.24
N LYS A 303 6.71 -61.49 -26.25
CA LYS A 303 6.99 -62.94 -26.08
C LYS A 303 5.77 -63.72 -25.59
N ARG A 304 4.94 -63.12 -24.72
CA ARG A 304 3.66 -63.69 -24.28
C ARG A 304 2.72 -63.85 -25.46
N ASP A 305 2.52 -62.79 -26.23
CA ASP A 305 1.57 -62.77 -27.35
C ASP A 305 1.97 -63.82 -28.42
N ASN A 306 3.27 -63.88 -28.77
CA ASN A 306 3.83 -64.90 -29.65
C ASN A 306 3.77 -66.34 -29.11
N LYS A 307 3.61 -66.54 -27.78
CA LYS A 307 3.35 -67.87 -27.19
C LYS A 307 1.87 -68.23 -27.30
N ILE A 308 0.97 -67.29 -26.99
CA ILE A 308 -0.49 -67.47 -27.05
C ILE A 308 -0.95 -67.75 -28.49
N GLU A 309 -0.43 -67.03 -29.49
CA GLU A 309 -0.75 -67.26 -30.90
C GLU A 309 -0.36 -68.65 -31.43
N LYS A 310 0.55 -69.37 -30.75
CA LYS A 310 1.03 -70.69 -31.17
C LYS A 310 0.23 -71.86 -30.61
N ILE A 311 -0.80 -71.61 -29.81
CA ILE A 311 -1.65 -72.66 -29.24
C ILE A 311 -2.63 -73.15 -30.31
N THR A 312 -2.37 -74.35 -30.84
CA THR A 312 -3.18 -75.01 -31.88
C THR A 312 -4.26 -75.95 -31.34
N GLU A 313 -4.49 -75.95 -30.03
CA GLU A 313 -5.44 -76.86 -29.36
C GLU A 313 -6.89 -76.54 -29.75
N THR A 314 -7.67 -77.58 -30.06
CA THR A 314 -9.09 -77.48 -30.50
C THR A 314 -10.11 -77.67 -29.38
N ASP A 315 -9.63 -78.00 -28.17
CA ASP A 315 -10.44 -78.21 -26.97
C ASP A 315 -10.39 -76.94 -26.11
N GLU A 316 -11.52 -76.24 -25.98
CA GLU A 316 -11.56 -74.88 -25.41
C GLU A 316 -11.08 -74.82 -23.95
N GLU A 317 -11.49 -75.78 -23.11
CA GLU A 317 -11.06 -75.84 -21.70
C GLU A 317 -9.54 -76.03 -21.57
N LYS A 318 -8.93 -76.85 -22.45
CA LYS A 318 -7.47 -77.07 -22.42
C LYS A 318 -6.71 -75.86 -22.90
N LYS A 319 -7.23 -75.18 -23.93
CA LYS A 319 -6.66 -73.94 -24.47
C LYS A 319 -6.64 -72.83 -23.43
N GLU A 320 -7.73 -72.68 -22.67
CA GLU A 320 -7.84 -71.70 -21.58
C GLU A 320 -6.80 -71.97 -20.47
N ILE A 321 -6.70 -73.22 -20.00
CA ILE A 321 -5.71 -73.65 -19.00
C ILE A 321 -4.26 -73.43 -19.47
N GLU A 322 -3.98 -73.59 -20.77
CA GLU A 322 -2.64 -73.34 -21.33
C GLU A 322 -2.35 -71.84 -21.46
N THR A 323 -3.33 -71.01 -21.81
CA THR A 323 -3.19 -69.55 -21.76
C THR A 323 -2.95 -69.02 -20.35
N GLU A 324 -3.69 -69.50 -19.34
CA GLU A 324 -3.49 -69.08 -17.94
C GLU A 324 -2.07 -69.36 -17.44
N LYS A 325 -1.51 -70.53 -17.79
CA LYS A 325 -0.10 -70.88 -17.44
C LYS A 325 0.91 -69.93 -18.08
N ILE A 326 0.67 -69.50 -19.32
CA ILE A 326 1.53 -68.53 -20.01
C ILE A 326 1.39 -67.13 -19.38
N GLU A 327 0.18 -66.75 -18.96
CA GLU A 327 -0.11 -65.50 -18.24
C GLU A 327 0.61 -65.48 -16.86
N GLU A 328 0.57 -66.57 -16.11
CA GLU A 328 1.32 -66.73 -14.85
C GLU A 328 2.84 -66.70 -15.05
N GLU A 329 3.36 -67.41 -16.05
CA GLU A 329 4.80 -67.43 -16.37
C GLU A 329 5.28 -66.02 -16.74
N PHE A 330 4.51 -65.32 -17.56
CA PHE A 330 4.75 -63.92 -17.92
C PHE A 330 4.74 -63.00 -16.69
N LYS A 331 3.76 -63.14 -15.79
CA LYS A 331 3.68 -62.34 -14.56
C LYS A 331 4.92 -62.53 -13.68
N LYS A 332 5.32 -63.79 -13.44
CA LYS A 332 6.53 -64.14 -12.68
C LYS A 332 7.80 -63.56 -13.34
N GLN A 333 7.96 -63.71 -14.66
CA GLN A 333 9.10 -63.13 -15.40
C GLN A 333 9.12 -61.59 -15.32
N LYS A 334 7.98 -60.93 -15.51
CA LYS A 334 7.81 -59.47 -15.42
C LYS A 334 8.19 -58.94 -14.04
N GLU A 335 7.76 -59.59 -12.96
CA GLU A 335 8.14 -59.23 -11.59
C GLU A 335 9.64 -59.40 -11.34
N THR A 336 10.27 -60.47 -11.83
CA THR A 336 11.73 -60.67 -11.68
C THR A 336 12.57 -59.65 -12.45
N GLU A 337 12.23 -59.35 -13.71
CA GLU A 337 12.96 -58.38 -14.56
C GLU A 337 12.78 -56.94 -14.05
N ILE A 338 11.61 -56.59 -13.52
CA ILE A 338 11.44 -55.32 -12.80
C ILE A 338 12.38 -55.28 -11.58
N SER A 339 12.35 -56.33 -10.73
CA SER A 339 13.18 -56.38 -9.51
C SER A 339 14.68 -56.27 -9.77
N THR A 340 15.21 -56.86 -10.87
CA THR A 340 16.63 -56.73 -11.22
C THR A 340 16.98 -55.30 -11.65
N ILE A 341 16.14 -54.64 -12.44
CA ILE A 341 16.33 -53.23 -12.84
C ILE A 341 16.21 -52.31 -11.62
N GLU A 342 15.28 -52.57 -10.69
CA GLU A 342 15.18 -51.80 -9.45
C GLU A 342 16.45 -51.88 -8.60
N LYS A 343 16.99 -53.09 -8.40
CA LYS A 343 18.24 -53.31 -7.67
C LYS A 343 19.44 -52.63 -8.33
N LYS A 344 19.50 -52.60 -9.66
CA LYS A 344 20.56 -51.92 -10.44
C LYS A 344 20.59 -50.40 -10.21
N TYR A 345 19.43 -49.74 -10.15
CA TYR A 345 19.35 -48.28 -9.97
C TYR A 345 19.26 -47.81 -8.52
N ALA A 346 18.93 -48.70 -7.58
CA ALA A 346 18.82 -48.39 -6.15
C ALA A 346 20.03 -47.65 -5.54
N PRO A 347 21.29 -48.11 -5.68
CA PRO A 347 22.43 -47.45 -5.03
C PRO A 347 22.66 -46.02 -5.55
N LYS A 348 22.63 -45.81 -6.89
CA LYS A 348 22.81 -44.48 -7.49
C LYS A 348 21.69 -43.51 -7.10
N LEU A 349 20.44 -44.00 -6.97
CA LEU A 349 19.30 -43.19 -6.51
C LEU A 349 19.35 -42.90 -5.01
N GLN A 350 20.02 -43.73 -4.21
CA GLN A 350 20.22 -43.50 -2.78
C GLN A 350 21.32 -42.45 -2.54
N GLU A 351 22.46 -42.58 -3.23
CA GLU A 351 23.57 -41.63 -3.20
C GLU A 351 23.15 -40.22 -3.63
N LEU A 352 22.44 -40.09 -4.77
CA LEU A 352 21.93 -38.80 -5.25
C LEU A 352 20.90 -38.16 -4.30
N LYS A 353 20.12 -38.96 -3.56
CA LYS A 353 19.21 -38.44 -2.53
C LYS A 353 19.96 -37.93 -1.32
N GLN A 354 20.93 -38.70 -0.81
CA GLN A 354 21.73 -38.28 0.33
C GLN A 354 22.47 -36.96 0.05
N ASN A 355 23.13 -36.86 -1.11
CA ASN A 355 23.83 -35.63 -1.51
C ASN A 355 22.86 -34.43 -1.67
N LEU A 356 21.64 -34.68 -2.15
CA LEU A 356 20.60 -33.66 -2.26
C LEU A 356 20.12 -33.18 -0.88
N ASP A 357 19.86 -34.10 0.05
CA ASP A 357 19.41 -33.80 1.41
C ASP A 357 20.49 -33.00 2.19
N GLU A 358 21.76 -33.39 2.07
CA GLU A 358 22.91 -32.69 2.68
C GLU A 358 23.05 -31.24 2.15
N GLU A 359 22.93 -31.04 0.83
CA GLU A 359 23.04 -29.70 0.23
C GLU A 359 21.78 -28.83 0.42
N GLU A 360 20.60 -29.43 0.55
CA GLU A 360 19.39 -28.73 0.98
C GLU A 360 19.53 -28.18 2.41
N ASP A 361 20.17 -28.92 3.32
CA ASP A 361 20.44 -28.44 4.68
C ASP A 361 21.52 -27.35 4.72
N ASN A 362 22.57 -27.44 3.91
CA ASN A 362 23.53 -26.35 3.70
C ASN A 362 22.86 -25.08 3.15
N LEU A 363 21.89 -25.24 2.24
CA LEU A 363 21.08 -24.16 1.68
C LEU A 363 20.14 -23.54 2.73
N LYS A 364 19.49 -24.36 3.57
CA LYS A 364 18.67 -23.89 4.71
C LYS A 364 19.53 -23.08 5.69
N HIS A 365 20.71 -23.58 6.08
CA HIS A 365 21.63 -22.88 6.97
C HIS A 365 22.08 -21.53 6.39
N SER A 366 22.56 -21.53 5.14
CA SER A 366 23.03 -20.33 4.45
C SER A 366 21.92 -19.28 4.28
N SER A 367 20.69 -19.73 3.98
CA SER A 367 19.51 -18.87 3.91
C SER A 367 19.15 -18.23 5.26
N GLY A 368 19.27 -18.99 6.37
CA GLY A 368 19.06 -18.48 7.72
C GLY A 368 20.12 -17.46 8.18
N LYS A 369 21.39 -17.66 7.80
CA LYS A 369 22.45 -16.66 8.04
C LYS A 369 22.23 -15.40 7.21
N PHE A 370 21.88 -15.56 5.93
CA PHE A 370 21.55 -14.44 5.03
C PHE A 370 20.40 -13.57 5.56
N SER A 371 19.28 -14.18 6.00
CA SER A 371 18.15 -13.44 6.58
C SER A 371 18.54 -12.69 7.87
N THR A 372 19.37 -13.32 8.72
CA THR A 372 19.88 -12.73 9.97
C THR A 372 20.78 -11.51 9.72
N PHE A 373 21.66 -11.54 8.71
CA PHE A 373 22.47 -10.36 8.37
C PHE A 373 21.67 -9.29 7.63
N LYS A 374 20.68 -9.67 6.81
CA LYS A 374 19.73 -8.74 6.17
C LYS A 374 18.95 -7.90 7.19
N SER A 375 18.47 -8.51 8.28
CA SER A 375 17.77 -7.78 9.36
C SER A 375 18.71 -6.86 10.15
N LYS A 376 19.89 -7.37 10.57
CA LYS A 376 20.93 -6.59 11.28
C LYS A 376 21.39 -5.35 10.49
N LYS A 377 21.54 -5.48 9.17
CA LYS A 377 21.84 -4.35 8.26
C LYS A 377 20.74 -3.29 8.34
N LYS A 378 19.49 -3.69 8.03
CA LYS A 378 18.31 -2.82 7.99
C LYS A 378 18.08 -2.06 9.30
N ASP A 379 18.29 -2.70 10.46
CA ASP A 379 18.12 -2.04 11.76
C ASP A 379 19.27 -1.09 12.11
N THR A 380 20.48 -1.36 11.62
CA THR A 380 21.63 -0.45 11.76
C THR A 380 21.44 0.81 10.89
N GLU A 381 20.97 0.65 9.65
CA GLU A 381 20.58 1.76 8.75
C GLU A 381 19.50 2.65 9.37
N LYS A 382 18.43 2.06 9.90
CA LYS A 382 17.37 2.79 10.62
C LYS A 382 17.93 3.61 11.79
N ARG A 383 18.87 3.06 12.56
CA ARG A 383 19.52 3.74 13.69
C ARG A 383 20.39 4.91 13.22
N ILE A 384 21.15 4.75 12.13
CA ILE A 384 21.92 5.85 11.50
C ILE A 384 20.97 6.96 11.00
N LYS A 385 19.87 6.61 10.32
CA LYS A 385 18.87 7.58 9.83
C LYS A 385 18.21 8.36 10.98
N LYS A 386 17.94 7.71 12.12
CA LYS A 386 17.45 8.38 13.35
C LYS A 386 18.49 9.38 13.90
N LEU A 387 19.77 9.02 13.96
CA LEU A 387 20.84 9.92 14.42
C LEU A 387 21.05 11.12 13.49
N LYS A 388 21.08 10.91 12.16
CA LYS A 388 21.13 12.00 11.17
C LYS A 388 19.94 12.98 11.31
N LYS A 389 18.72 12.47 11.59
CA LYS A 389 17.54 13.30 11.91
C LYS A 389 17.65 14.03 13.26
N SER A 390 18.40 13.49 14.23
CA SER A 390 18.73 14.18 15.48
C SER A 390 19.70 15.35 15.26
N LYS A 391 20.78 15.13 14.49
CA LYS A 391 21.76 16.15 14.11
C LYS A 391 21.09 17.36 13.43
N SER A 392 20.20 17.11 12.46
CA SER A 392 19.48 18.20 11.77
C SER A 392 18.47 18.93 12.65
N LYS A 393 17.84 18.24 13.62
CA LYS A 393 17.00 18.91 14.65
C LYS A 393 17.85 19.82 15.56
N LEU A 394 19.03 19.39 15.99
CA LEU A 394 19.94 20.21 16.80
C LEU A 394 20.40 21.46 16.06
N ILE A 395 20.78 21.35 14.78
CA ILE A 395 21.14 22.49 13.93
C ILE A 395 19.97 23.48 13.78
N LYS A 396 18.73 22.99 13.54
CA LYS A 396 17.53 23.84 13.51
C LYS A 396 17.20 24.48 14.86
N LYS A 397 17.48 23.81 15.99
CA LYS A 397 17.33 24.37 17.35
C LYS A 397 18.36 25.46 17.62
N LYS A 398 19.62 25.27 17.22
CA LYS A 398 20.71 26.26 17.30
C LYS A 398 20.32 27.57 16.60
N SER A 399 19.89 27.52 15.34
CA SER A 399 19.54 28.72 14.57
C SER A 399 18.32 29.46 15.13
N LYS A 400 17.26 28.74 15.56
CA LYS A 400 16.09 29.34 16.24
C LYS A 400 16.48 30.02 17.56
N THR A 401 17.29 29.37 18.39
CA THR A 401 17.77 29.94 19.67
C THR A 401 18.60 31.21 19.46
N LEU A 402 19.50 31.19 18.47
CA LEU A 402 20.32 32.35 18.11
C LEU A 402 19.46 33.55 17.67
N LYS A 403 18.50 33.34 16.76
CA LYS A 403 17.55 34.38 16.31
C LYS A 403 16.73 34.95 17.48
N LYS A 404 16.24 34.12 18.41
CA LYS A 404 15.45 34.55 19.58
C LYS A 404 16.29 35.38 20.57
N GLN A 405 17.55 35.00 20.84
CA GLN A 405 18.46 35.73 21.72
C GLN A 405 18.88 37.08 21.12
N LEU A 406 19.26 37.11 19.83
CA LEU A 406 19.62 38.36 19.14
C LEU A 406 18.45 39.35 19.06
N LYS A 407 17.21 38.88 18.83
CA LYS A 407 16.00 39.73 18.85
C LYS A 407 15.73 40.31 20.24
N LYS A 408 16.01 39.58 21.34
CA LYS A 408 15.94 40.10 22.71
C LYS A 408 17.00 41.19 22.96
N LEU A 409 18.24 40.99 22.54
CA LEU A 409 19.31 41.98 22.70
C LEU A 409 19.03 43.26 21.89
N SER A 410 18.56 43.14 20.64
CA SER A 410 18.15 44.32 19.85
C SER A 410 16.98 45.10 20.48
N LYS A 411 16.00 44.41 21.10
CA LYS A 411 14.96 45.10 21.89
C LYS A 411 15.54 45.83 23.11
N LYS A 412 16.50 45.24 23.82
CA LYS A 412 17.18 45.86 24.98
C LYS A 412 17.99 47.10 24.58
N GLU A 413 18.68 47.04 23.45
CA GLU A 413 19.39 48.16 22.82
C GLU A 413 18.44 49.31 22.45
N LYS A 414 17.33 49.03 21.75
CA LYS A 414 16.30 50.04 21.42
C LYS A 414 15.72 50.70 22.69
N LYS A 415 15.45 49.92 23.75
CA LYS A 415 14.98 50.48 25.03
C LYS A 415 16.02 51.38 25.68
N ARG A 416 17.30 50.95 25.76
CA ARG A 416 18.40 51.78 26.29
C ARG A 416 18.57 53.10 25.52
N ILE A 417 18.46 53.08 24.19
CA ILE A 417 18.55 54.29 23.37
C ILE A 417 17.33 55.21 23.60
N LYS A 418 16.11 54.67 23.70
CA LYS A 418 14.90 55.46 23.99
C LYS A 418 15.03 56.21 25.32
N ASN A 419 15.45 55.52 26.38
CA ASN A 419 15.68 56.11 27.69
C ASN A 419 16.71 57.26 27.68
N VAL A 420 17.76 57.20 26.84
CA VAL A 420 18.76 58.29 26.72
C VAL A 420 18.19 59.52 25.99
N ASN A 421 17.27 59.31 25.05
CA ASN A 421 16.58 60.41 24.37
C ASN A 421 15.58 61.10 25.30
N GLU A 422 14.77 60.33 26.04
CA GLU A 422 13.79 60.84 27.01
C GLU A 422 14.45 61.67 28.12
N PHE A 423 15.57 61.18 28.68
CA PHE A 423 16.37 61.93 29.68
C PHE A 423 17.03 63.20 29.10
N GLY A 424 17.07 63.35 27.77
CA GLY A 424 17.57 64.54 27.09
C GLY A 424 16.54 65.67 27.02
N GLU A 425 15.25 65.34 26.95
CA GLU A 425 14.19 66.36 26.79
C GLU A 425 13.97 67.16 28.09
N GLU A 426 14.18 66.56 29.26
CA GLU A 426 14.13 67.29 30.55
C GLU A 426 15.25 68.34 30.72
N ILE A 427 16.37 68.22 29.99
CA ILE A 427 17.55 69.09 30.11
C ILE A 427 17.47 70.31 29.16
N GLN A 428 16.45 70.40 28.29
CA GLN A 428 16.19 71.57 27.44
C GLN A 428 14.95 72.36 27.91
N LYS A 429 15.02 72.91 29.13
CA LYS A 429 14.20 74.08 29.53
C LYS A 429 15.01 75.36 29.31
N PRO A 430 14.47 76.38 28.63
CA PRO A 430 15.21 77.62 28.35
C PRO A 430 15.51 78.41 29.63
N SER A 431 16.57 79.21 29.56
CA SER A 431 17.14 79.92 30.71
C SER A 431 16.19 80.98 31.32
N ILE A 432 16.56 81.41 32.52
CA ILE A 432 15.89 82.42 33.37
C ILE A 432 15.54 83.74 32.63
N PHE A 433 16.16 84.02 31.49
CA PHE A 433 16.02 85.27 30.75
C PHE A 433 14.61 85.53 30.15
N GLU A 434 13.85 84.51 29.75
CA GLU A 434 12.48 84.73 29.24
C GLU A 434 11.43 84.86 30.34
N ARG A 435 11.70 84.40 31.56
CA ARG A 435 10.78 84.57 32.71
C ARG A 435 10.62 86.04 33.11
N VAL A 436 11.62 86.90 32.85
CA VAL A 436 11.56 88.33 33.16
C VAL A 436 10.56 89.08 32.27
N LYS A 437 10.36 88.64 31.02
CA LYS A 437 9.46 89.32 30.06
C LYS A 437 7.97 89.02 30.31
N THR A 438 7.66 87.84 30.86
CA THR A 438 6.28 87.45 31.19
C THR A 438 5.84 87.98 32.57
N VAL A 439 6.75 88.06 33.54
CA VAL A 439 6.48 88.62 34.87
C VAL A 439 6.10 90.11 34.80
N PHE A 440 6.67 90.87 33.86
CA PHE A 440 6.31 92.27 33.63
C PHE A 440 4.90 92.49 33.05
N LYS A 441 4.24 91.43 32.54
CA LYS A 441 2.90 91.49 31.94
C LYS A 441 1.80 90.82 32.79
N ALA A 442 2.18 90.18 33.90
CA ALA A 442 1.26 89.49 34.82
C ALA A 442 0.92 90.29 36.09
N LEU A 443 1.48 91.51 36.25
CA LEU A 443 1.28 92.37 37.43
C LEU A 443 -0.10 93.06 37.50
N PHE A 444 -1.02 92.78 36.57
CA PHE A 444 -2.39 93.31 36.56
C PHE A 444 -3.44 92.25 36.20
N LYS A 445 -3.80 91.39 37.16
CA LYS A 445 -5.19 91.11 37.60
C LYS A 445 -5.26 89.96 38.61
N SER A 446 -5.80 90.27 39.79
CA SER A 446 -6.53 89.33 40.66
C SER A 446 -7.87 88.94 40.00
N GLU A 447 -8.60 87.87 40.37
CA GLU A 447 -8.90 87.34 41.70
C GLU A 447 -9.29 85.83 41.75
N LYS A 448 -9.10 85.24 42.95
CA LYS A 448 -9.90 84.19 43.64
C LYS A 448 -9.86 82.68 43.24
N GLN A 449 -9.81 81.89 44.32
CA GLN A 449 -9.76 80.42 44.56
C GLN A 449 -11.20 79.88 44.89
N PRO A 450 -11.50 78.65 45.42
CA PRO A 450 -10.63 77.58 46.03
C PRO A 450 -10.97 76.05 45.77
N GLU A 451 -10.02 75.15 46.16
CA GLU A 451 -10.15 73.81 46.87
C GLU A 451 -10.87 72.56 46.22
N LYS A 452 -10.63 71.25 46.56
CA LYS A 452 -9.74 70.48 47.50
C LYS A 452 -9.64 68.94 47.21
N ASP A 453 -8.50 68.29 47.55
CA ASP A 453 -8.23 66.90 48.11
C ASP A 453 -8.86 65.59 47.48
N VAL A 454 -8.55 64.29 47.79
CA VAL A 454 -7.58 63.55 48.68
C VAL A 454 -7.23 62.07 48.21
N GLN A 455 -5.99 61.60 48.49
CA GLN A 455 -5.39 60.29 48.97
C GLN A 455 -6.19 58.92 49.03
N LYS A 456 -5.69 57.65 49.19
CA LYS A 456 -4.35 56.96 49.37
C LYS A 456 -4.40 55.38 49.30
N GLN A 457 -3.25 54.72 49.00
CA GLN A 457 -2.64 53.43 49.52
C GLN A 457 -3.44 52.09 49.74
N GLU A 458 -3.05 50.93 49.15
CA GLU A 458 -2.20 49.77 49.67
C GLU A 458 -2.93 48.78 50.64
N GLN A 459 -2.70 47.45 50.76
CA GLN A 459 -2.05 46.34 50.00
C GLN A 459 -2.48 44.96 50.67
N GLU A 460 -1.99 43.79 50.20
CA GLU A 460 -2.04 42.43 50.88
C GLU A 460 -3.43 41.69 50.93
N GLU A 461 -3.60 40.36 51.09
CA GLU A 461 -2.68 39.19 51.25
C GLU A 461 -3.22 37.86 50.58
N LYS A 462 -3.01 36.65 51.16
CA LYS A 462 -2.91 35.32 50.49
C LYS A 462 -4.03 34.26 50.70
N GLU A 463 -4.00 33.26 49.80
CA GLU A 463 -4.20 31.78 49.98
C GLU A 463 -5.60 31.10 50.13
N GLU A 464 -5.79 30.08 49.26
CA GLU A 464 -6.52 28.79 49.33
C GLU A 464 -8.05 28.60 49.56
N GLN A 465 -8.70 28.16 48.47
CA GLN A 465 -9.54 26.94 48.27
C GLN A 465 -11.01 26.79 48.76
N GLU A 466 -11.77 26.12 47.87
CA GLU A 466 -13.09 25.44 47.97
C GLU A 466 -14.42 26.26 48.08
N GLY A 467 -15.49 25.73 47.44
CA GLY A 467 -16.85 26.31 47.32
C GLY A 467 -17.85 25.71 48.34
N PRO A 468 -19.19 25.62 48.09
CA PRO A 468 -19.92 25.67 46.79
C PRO A 468 -21.35 26.38 46.81
N GLU A 469 -22.14 26.20 45.72
CA GLU A 469 -23.63 26.31 45.61
C GLU A 469 -24.34 27.69 45.85
N PHE A 470 -25.52 28.09 45.32
CA PHE A 470 -26.55 27.63 44.33
C PHE A 470 -27.39 28.92 43.94
N ILE A 471 -28.03 29.15 42.77
CA ILE A 471 -29.41 28.78 42.33
C ILE A 471 -29.90 29.80 41.23
N GLU A 472 -30.99 29.46 40.49
CA GLU A 472 -31.88 30.31 39.63
C GLU A 472 -31.41 30.70 38.20
N LYS A 473 -32.02 30.21 37.08
CA LYS A 473 -33.37 30.42 36.46
C LYS A 473 -33.34 31.56 35.40
N GLU A 474 -34.07 31.59 34.27
CA GLU A 474 -35.01 30.67 33.58
C GLU A 474 -35.16 31.14 32.09
N GLU A 475 -35.50 30.21 31.17
CA GLU A 475 -36.38 30.34 29.95
C GLU A 475 -36.15 31.49 28.91
N ASP A 476 -36.55 31.42 27.62
CA ASP A 476 -37.75 30.83 26.97
C ASP A 476 -37.50 30.19 25.57
N GLU A 477 -38.42 29.30 25.16
CA GLU A 477 -38.57 28.72 23.81
C GLU A 477 -39.83 29.23 23.07
N ALA A 478 -39.87 29.17 21.73
CA ALA A 478 -41.08 28.88 20.94
C ALA A 478 -40.69 28.39 19.51
N LYS A 479 -41.04 27.19 19.01
CA LYS A 479 -42.35 26.54 18.71
C LYS A 479 -42.96 27.02 17.37
N LEU A 480 -43.19 26.16 16.34
CA LEU A 480 -44.36 25.30 16.03
C LEU A 480 -44.16 24.69 14.60
N GLU A 481 -44.77 23.59 14.10
CA GLU A 481 -45.59 22.47 14.63
C GLU A 481 -45.61 21.30 13.60
N GLU A 482 -46.13 20.11 13.96
CA GLU A 482 -46.33 18.94 13.07
C GLU A 482 -47.77 18.85 12.53
N GLU A 483 -48.02 18.05 11.48
CA GLU A 483 -49.32 17.37 11.27
C GLU A 483 -49.14 15.90 10.85
N LYS A 484 -50.03 15.03 11.35
CA LYS A 484 -50.16 13.59 11.04
C LYS A 484 -51.63 13.23 10.81
N ILE A 485 -51.90 12.30 9.89
CA ILE A 485 -53.17 11.54 9.79
C ILE A 485 -52.82 10.07 9.44
N ASP A 486 -53.70 9.13 9.78
CA ASP A 486 -53.38 7.73 10.15
C ASP A 486 -54.21 6.66 9.36
N SER A 487 -53.52 5.63 8.81
CA SER A 487 -53.90 4.20 8.50
C SER A 487 -55.26 3.82 7.82
N PRO A 488 -55.53 2.55 7.35
CA PRO A 488 -54.73 1.29 7.33
C PRO A 488 -54.73 0.43 6.00
N GLU A 489 -53.89 -0.63 5.96
CA GLU A 489 -53.94 -1.96 5.23
C GLU A 489 -54.24 -2.04 3.69
N VAL A 490 -53.44 -2.76 2.85
CA VAL A 490 -53.40 -4.24 2.65
C VAL A 490 -52.16 -4.67 1.81
N GLU A 491 -51.68 -5.90 2.08
CA GLU A 491 -50.70 -6.77 1.38
C GLU A 491 -50.12 -6.41 -0.01
N SER A 492 -48.79 -6.46 -0.14
CA SER A 492 -48.09 -7.48 -0.96
C SER A 492 -46.57 -7.50 -0.69
N SER A 493 -45.97 -8.69 -0.74
CA SER A 493 -44.60 -8.93 -0.28
C SER A 493 -43.59 -9.09 -1.44
N GLU A 494 -42.78 -8.06 -1.68
CA GLU A 494 -41.55 -8.17 -2.48
C GLU A 494 -40.40 -7.39 -1.82
N GLU A 495 -39.88 -7.91 -0.68
CA GLU A 495 -38.57 -7.49 -0.18
C GLU A 495 -37.46 -8.10 -1.06
N ALA A 496 -37.34 -7.56 -2.28
CA ALA A 496 -36.08 -7.62 -3.00
C ALA A 496 -35.07 -6.77 -2.21
N SER A 497 -34.14 -7.43 -1.53
CA SER A 497 -33.05 -6.74 -0.82
C SER A 497 -32.29 -5.85 -1.79
N GLU A 498 -32.45 -4.53 -1.68
CA GLU A 498 -31.68 -3.57 -2.47
C GLU A 498 -30.19 -3.81 -2.21
N ILE A 499 -29.49 -4.27 -3.25
CA ILE A 499 -28.05 -4.45 -3.19
C ILE A 499 -27.45 -3.05 -3.28
N GLU A 500 -27.11 -2.45 -2.12
CA GLU A 500 -26.25 -1.27 -2.07
C GLU A 500 -24.94 -1.58 -2.82
N ILE A 501 -24.82 -1.06 -4.04
CA ILE A 501 -23.60 -1.20 -4.84
C ILE A 501 -22.53 -0.33 -4.19
N PHE A 502 -21.71 -0.95 -3.33
CA PHE A 502 -20.56 -0.31 -2.68
C PHE A 502 -19.53 0.19 -3.72
N LYS A 503 -19.62 1.46 -4.10
CA LYS A 503 -18.73 2.13 -5.06
C LYS A 503 -17.30 2.21 -4.49
N GLN A 504 -16.39 1.37 -4.97
CA GLN A 504 -15.00 1.34 -4.49
C GLN A 504 -14.11 2.39 -5.20
N PRO A 505 -13.33 3.20 -4.47
CA PRO A 505 -12.46 4.20 -5.08
C PRO A 505 -11.21 3.56 -5.71
N ARG A 506 -10.75 4.12 -6.83
CA ARG A 506 -9.51 3.75 -7.52
C ARG A 506 -8.31 3.98 -6.60
N LEU A 507 -7.50 2.94 -6.42
CA LEU A 507 -6.30 3.01 -5.58
C LEU A 507 -5.15 3.63 -6.38
N ILE A 508 -4.61 4.74 -5.89
CA ILE A 508 -3.57 5.51 -6.60
C ILE A 508 -2.23 5.50 -5.84
N LEU A 509 -1.12 5.39 -6.56
CA LEU A 509 0.25 5.46 -6.04
C LEU A 509 1.07 6.52 -6.80
N LEU A 510 1.84 7.34 -6.08
CA LEU A 510 2.73 8.33 -6.71
C LEU A 510 4.00 7.68 -7.26
N TYR A 511 4.32 7.91 -8.54
CA TYR A 511 5.53 7.38 -9.20
C TYR A 511 6.83 7.87 -8.55
N ASN A 512 7.87 7.02 -8.53
CA ASN A 512 9.20 7.30 -7.98
C ASN A 512 9.22 7.86 -6.55
N GLN A 513 8.14 7.66 -5.81
CA GLN A 513 7.95 8.18 -4.47
C GLN A 513 7.52 7.06 -3.53
N LYS A 514 7.99 7.16 -2.28
CA LYS A 514 7.51 6.27 -1.22
C LYS A 514 6.05 6.58 -0.91
N ASN A 515 5.20 5.61 -1.19
CA ASN A 515 3.82 5.52 -0.73
C ASN A 515 3.78 4.60 0.51
N SER A 516 2.80 4.80 1.38
CA SER A 516 2.50 3.91 2.50
C SER A 516 1.03 3.55 2.43
N VAL A 517 0.72 2.27 2.55
CA VAL A 517 -0.61 1.70 2.33
C VAL A 517 -1.03 0.99 3.61
N LYS A 518 -2.29 1.17 4.01
CA LYS A 518 -2.94 0.47 5.11
C LYS A 518 -3.98 -0.48 4.52
N PHE A 519 -3.82 -1.76 4.79
CA PHE A 519 -4.79 -2.81 4.53
C PHE A 519 -5.56 -3.06 5.82
N THR A 520 -6.89 -2.98 5.77
CA THR A 520 -7.81 -3.32 6.86
C THR A 520 -8.61 -4.51 6.39
N ILE A 521 -8.35 -5.68 6.97
CA ILE A 521 -8.97 -6.94 6.57
C ILE A 521 -9.92 -7.35 7.69
N THR A 522 -11.20 -7.50 7.38
CA THR A 522 -12.23 -7.92 8.34
C THR A 522 -12.73 -9.30 7.98
N LEU A 523 -12.76 -10.20 8.97
CA LEU A 523 -13.36 -11.53 8.89
C LEU A 523 -14.57 -11.56 9.82
N GLU A 524 -15.76 -11.83 9.28
CA GLU A 524 -17.01 -11.84 10.03
C GLU A 524 -17.79 -13.12 9.76
N ASN A 525 -18.09 -13.86 10.83
CA ASN A 525 -18.98 -15.01 10.75
C ASN A 525 -20.43 -14.53 10.75
N VAL A 526 -21.10 -14.58 9.59
CA VAL A 526 -22.50 -14.18 9.43
C VAL A 526 -23.48 -15.36 9.59
N THR A 527 -23.00 -16.51 10.08
CA THR A 527 -23.84 -17.68 10.35
C THR A 527 -24.11 -17.89 11.83
N GLU A 528 -25.17 -18.65 12.12
CA GLU A 528 -25.50 -19.18 13.45
C GLU A 528 -24.54 -20.28 13.93
N ASN A 529 -23.57 -20.72 13.11
CA ASN A 529 -22.65 -21.81 13.42
C ASN A 529 -21.30 -21.31 13.91
N ILE A 530 -20.66 -22.08 14.79
CA ILE A 530 -19.27 -21.83 15.19
C ILE A 530 -18.34 -22.30 14.07
N MET A 531 -17.49 -21.39 13.58
CA MET A 531 -16.38 -21.74 12.68
C MET A 531 -15.15 -22.11 13.49
N THR A 532 -14.43 -23.14 13.04
CA THR A 532 -13.20 -23.62 13.67
C THR A 532 -12.07 -23.73 12.66
N ASN A 533 -10.82 -23.68 13.13
CA ASN A 533 -9.60 -23.73 12.31
C ASN A 533 -9.68 -22.78 11.10
N ILE A 534 -9.93 -21.49 11.33
CA ILE A 534 -9.88 -20.50 10.26
C ILE A 534 -8.40 -20.22 9.94
N GLU A 535 -7.95 -20.64 8.77
CA GLU A 535 -6.63 -20.35 8.22
C GLU A 535 -6.76 -19.27 7.15
N PHE A 536 -6.25 -18.09 7.45
CA PHE A 536 -6.24 -16.92 6.57
C PHE A 536 -4.85 -16.73 5.97
N ALA A 537 -4.79 -16.51 4.66
CA ALA A 537 -3.58 -16.17 3.92
C ALA A 537 -3.82 -14.96 2.99
N LYS A 538 -2.92 -13.96 3.05
CA LYS A 538 -2.87 -12.83 2.10
C LYS A 538 -1.52 -12.82 1.41
N ALA A 539 -1.50 -12.87 0.09
CA ALA A 539 -0.29 -12.94 -0.73
C ALA A 539 0.01 -11.61 -1.43
N PHE A 540 0.59 -10.64 -0.71
CA PHE A 540 0.92 -9.30 -1.23
C PHE A 540 1.90 -9.37 -2.42
N SER A 541 1.82 -8.41 -3.35
CA SER A 541 2.84 -8.25 -4.41
C SER A 541 4.26 -8.07 -3.82
N ASP A 542 5.27 -8.53 -4.53
CA ASP A 542 6.70 -8.36 -4.20
C ASP A 542 7.12 -6.88 -4.10
N ASP A 543 6.33 -5.96 -4.68
CA ASP A 543 6.54 -4.50 -4.60
C ASP A 543 6.38 -3.94 -3.18
N PHE A 544 5.61 -4.62 -2.31
CA PHE A 544 5.36 -4.18 -0.95
C PHE A 544 6.48 -4.58 0.01
N TYR A 545 6.84 -3.68 0.93
CA TYR A 545 7.87 -3.92 1.92
C TYR A 545 7.57 -3.22 3.24
N ASN A 546 8.42 -3.42 4.27
CA ASN A 546 8.28 -2.82 5.61
C ASN A 546 6.94 -3.11 6.33
N PHE A 547 6.33 -4.27 6.10
CA PHE A 547 5.10 -4.67 6.79
C PHE A 547 5.15 -4.46 8.31
N THR A 548 4.12 -3.80 8.86
CA THR A 548 3.89 -3.65 10.31
C THR A 548 2.43 -3.86 10.66
N TYR A 549 2.17 -4.59 11.74
CA TYR A 549 0.85 -4.99 12.23
C TYR A 549 0.86 -5.04 13.76
N ASP A 550 -0.31 -5.08 14.41
CA ASP A 550 -0.38 -5.16 15.87
C ASP A 550 -0.13 -6.60 16.38
N LYS A 551 1.10 -6.82 16.83
CA LYS A 551 1.54 -8.10 17.43
C LYS A 551 0.91 -8.42 18.79
N ARG A 552 0.18 -7.50 19.42
CA ARG A 552 -0.49 -7.74 20.71
C ARG A 552 -1.82 -8.47 20.53
N LYS A 553 -2.59 -8.10 19.49
CA LYS A 553 -3.89 -8.72 19.17
C LYS A 553 -3.73 -10.13 18.61
N PHE A 554 -2.72 -10.37 17.77
CA PHE A 554 -2.55 -11.65 17.07
C PHE A 554 -1.16 -12.24 17.28
N ARG A 555 -1.11 -13.32 18.08
CA ARG A 555 0.13 -14.02 18.45
C ARG A 555 0.68 -14.90 17.31
N ASN A 556 -0.20 -15.32 16.40
CA ASN A 556 0.06 -16.32 15.35
C ASN A 556 0.16 -15.71 13.94
N ILE A 557 0.59 -14.44 13.81
CA ILE A 557 0.83 -13.82 12.50
C ILE A 557 2.31 -13.91 12.14
N ASP A 558 2.57 -14.63 11.06
CA ASP A 558 3.86 -14.63 10.36
C ASP A 558 3.72 -13.97 8.98
N ILE A 559 4.73 -13.19 8.58
CA ILE A 559 4.81 -12.55 7.26
C ILE A 559 6.11 -13.01 6.59
N ASN A 560 6.03 -14.11 5.85
CA ASN A 560 7.14 -14.73 5.14
C ASN A 560 6.99 -14.52 3.64
N LYS A 561 8.05 -14.00 2.98
CA LYS A 561 8.09 -13.80 1.51
C LYS A 561 6.84 -13.08 0.98
N ASN A 562 6.48 -11.95 1.58
CA ASN A 562 5.29 -11.15 1.25
C ASN A 562 3.93 -11.89 1.40
N ARG A 563 3.89 -13.03 2.08
CA ARG A 563 2.65 -13.73 2.45
C ARG A 563 2.42 -13.60 3.94
N LEU A 564 1.26 -13.08 4.32
CA LEU A 564 0.76 -13.10 5.69
C LEU A 564 -0.05 -14.36 5.92
N TYR A 565 0.23 -15.07 7.00
CA TYR A 565 -0.57 -16.19 7.49
C TYR A 565 -1.12 -15.85 8.88
N LEU A 566 -2.40 -16.16 9.11
CA LEU A 566 -3.09 -15.98 10.39
C LEU A 566 -3.98 -17.21 10.64
N THR A 567 -3.81 -17.86 11.79
CA THR A 567 -4.70 -18.95 12.24
C THR A 567 -5.55 -18.48 13.42
N ILE A 568 -6.87 -18.66 13.32
CA ILE A 568 -7.86 -18.39 14.36
C ILE A 568 -8.52 -19.71 14.74
N SER A 569 -8.49 -20.08 16.02
CA SER A 569 -9.00 -21.39 16.47
C SER A 569 -10.51 -21.51 16.34
N GLU A 570 -11.24 -20.45 16.69
CA GLU A 570 -12.71 -20.40 16.76
C GLU A 570 -13.20 -18.99 16.40
N LEU A 571 -14.30 -18.89 15.65
CA LEU A 571 -15.02 -17.64 15.40
C LEU A 571 -16.53 -17.89 15.60
N LYS A 572 -17.11 -17.24 16.62
CA LYS A 572 -18.51 -17.43 17.01
C LYS A 572 -19.49 -16.71 16.07
N PRO A 573 -20.78 -17.06 16.08
CA PRO A 573 -21.82 -16.34 15.34
C PRO A 573 -21.76 -14.82 15.56
N ASN A 574 -21.85 -14.07 14.46
CA ASN A 574 -21.78 -12.60 14.40
C ASN A 574 -20.49 -11.98 14.96
N GLN A 575 -19.45 -12.79 15.21
CA GLN A 575 -18.16 -12.30 15.68
C GLN A 575 -17.32 -11.76 14.52
N LYS A 576 -16.75 -10.56 14.69
CA LYS A 576 -15.84 -9.92 13.73
C LYS A 576 -14.40 -9.94 14.24
N VAL A 577 -13.45 -10.11 13.33
CA VAL A 577 -12.00 -10.03 13.56
C VAL A 577 -11.39 -9.07 12.55
N GLU A 578 -10.80 -7.98 13.06
CA GLU A 578 -10.16 -6.93 12.24
C GLU A 578 -8.63 -7.03 12.33
N LEU A 579 -7.99 -7.17 11.17
CA LEU A 579 -6.55 -7.20 10.98
C LEU A 579 -6.09 -5.95 10.21
N ILE A 580 -5.30 -5.09 10.85
CA ILE A 580 -4.69 -3.92 10.22
C ILE A 580 -3.21 -4.18 9.93
N VAL A 581 -2.83 -4.07 8.64
CA VAL A 581 -1.46 -4.22 8.15
C VAL A 581 -1.05 -2.96 7.39
N PHE A 582 0.05 -2.34 7.79
CA PHE A 582 0.67 -1.25 7.02
C PHE A 582 1.83 -1.80 6.20
N ALA A 583 1.96 -1.37 4.95
CA ALA A 583 3.11 -1.63 4.10
C ALA A 583 3.61 -0.34 3.44
N ASP A 584 4.86 -0.36 2.98
CA ASP A 584 5.45 0.67 2.12
C ASP A 584 5.58 0.13 0.69
N ILE A 585 5.44 1.02 -0.29
CA ILE A 585 5.69 0.70 -1.71
C ILE A 585 6.31 1.91 -2.41
N ASN A 586 7.20 1.67 -3.37
CA ASN A 586 7.90 2.71 -4.12
C ASN A 586 7.94 2.32 -5.61
N PRO A 587 6.89 2.65 -6.39
CA PRO A 587 6.80 2.25 -7.79
C PRO A 587 7.87 2.97 -8.62
N ASP A 588 8.81 2.20 -9.19
CA ASP A 588 9.91 2.65 -10.03
C ASP A 588 9.73 2.26 -11.52
N GLN A 589 8.72 1.45 -11.83
CA GLN A 589 8.33 1.04 -13.18
C GLN A 589 6.87 1.41 -13.47
N LYS A 590 6.60 1.81 -14.72
CA LYS A 590 5.22 1.97 -15.24
C LYS A 590 4.57 0.60 -15.46
N ARG A 591 4.05 -0.02 -14.39
CA ARG A 591 3.34 -1.30 -14.48
C ARG A 591 2.13 -1.35 -13.55
N VAL A 592 1.18 -2.20 -13.89
CA VAL A 592 0.03 -2.48 -13.02
C VAL A 592 0.53 -3.19 -11.76
N ILE A 593 0.22 -2.64 -10.60
CA ILE A 593 0.57 -3.19 -9.28
C ILE A 593 -0.71 -3.72 -8.64
N ARG A 594 -0.66 -4.86 -7.95
CA ARG A 594 -1.83 -5.49 -7.35
C ARG A 594 -1.70 -5.69 -5.83
N SER A 595 -2.82 -5.70 -5.10
CA SER A 595 -2.85 -5.87 -3.63
C SER A 595 -2.47 -7.28 -3.18
N GLY A 596 -2.61 -8.27 -4.06
CA GLY A 596 -2.39 -9.68 -3.77
C GLY A 596 -3.68 -10.44 -3.46
N GLU A 597 -3.70 -11.74 -3.73
CA GLU A 597 -4.89 -12.58 -3.49
C GLU A 597 -5.10 -12.80 -1.98
N ILE A 598 -6.37 -12.99 -1.59
CA ILE A 598 -6.75 -13.53 -0.27
C ILE A 598 -7.24 -14.97 -0.45
N GLN A 599 -6.82 -15.85 0.45
CA GLN A 599 -7.29 -17.22 0.57
C GLN A 599 -7.67 -17.47 2.03
N VAL A 600 -8.84 -18.05 2.28
CA VAL A 600 -9.31 -18.40 3.63
C VAL A 600 -9.89 -19.80 3.61
N SER A 601 -9.45 -20.67 4.50
CA SER A 601 -10.10 -21.97 4.74
C SER A 601 -10.62 -22.07 6.17
N TYR A 602 -11.77 -22.69 6.36
CA TYR A 602 -12.35 -22.93 7.70
C TYR A 602 -13.25 -24.16 7.72
N ARG A 603 -13.64 -24.57 8.94
CA ARG A 603 -14.43 -25.77 9.18
C ARG A 603 -15.66 -25.47 10.03
N LEU A 604 -16.83 -25.89 9.53
CA LEU A 604 -18.08 -25.95 10.27
C LEU A 604 -18.23 -27.36 10.83
N VAL A 605 -18.17 -27.49 12.15
CA VAL A 605 -18.27 -28.78 12.86
C VAL A 605 -19.75 -29.10 13.12
N ASN A 606 -20.13 -30.36 12.95
CA ASN A 606 -21.48 -30.90 13.13
C ASN A 606 -22.56 -30.29 12.20
N ASN A 607 -22.18 -29.61 11.12
CA ASN A 607 -23.09 -29.05 10.13
C ASN A 607 -22.69 -29.41 8.69
N VAL A 608 -23.67 -29.40 7.78
CA VAL A 608 -23.54 -29.57 6.32
C VAL A 608 -24.41 -28.54 5.60
N ILE A 609 -23.83 -27.82 4.64
CA ILE A 609 -24.44 -26.67 3.98
C ILE A 609 -25.55 -27.08 3.01
N SER A 610 -25.51 -28.31 2.45
CA SER A 610 -26.65 -28.90 1.73
C SER A 610 -27.93 -29.03 2.57
N LYS A 611 -27.81 -28.99 3.91
CA LYS A 611 -28.82 -29.40 4.90
C LYS A 611 -29.27 -30.86 4.77
N THR A 612 -28.56 -31.68 3.99
CA THR A 612 -28.87 -33.12 3.83
C THR A 612 -28.66 -33.85 5.15
N LYS A 613 -29.73 -34.51 5.62
CA LYS A 613 -29.82 -35.09 6.96
C LYS A 613 -29.95 -36.60 6.83
N LEU A 614 -29.01 -37.34 7.45
CA LEU A 614 -29.23 -38.76 7.73
C LEU A 614 -30.40 -38.87 8.72
N VAL A 615 -31.46 -39.58 8.32
CA VAL A 615 -32.64 -39.84 9.16
C VAL A 615 -32.44 -41.12 9.95
N ASN A 616 -31.98 -42.16 9.26
CA ASN A 616 -31.75 -43.48 9.80
C ASN A 616 -30.72 -44.21 8.92
N ALA A 617 -29.96 -45.10 9.55
CA ALA A 617 -29.19 -46.12 8.86
C ALA A 617 -29.59 -47.47 9.47
N ALA A 618 -30.21 -48.31 8.65
CA ALA A 618 -30.56 -49.68 9.00
C ALA A 618 -29.43 -50.62 8.58
N GLY A 619 -29.18 -51.68 9.35
CA GLY A 619 -28.24 -52.73 9.01
C GLY A 619 -28.31 -53.87 10.01
N TYR A 620 -28.01 -55.09 9.55
CA TYR A 620 -28.15 -56.31 10.37
C TYR A 620 -26.79 -56.96 10.58
N SER A 621 -26.60 -57.61 11.74
CA SER A 621 -25.41 -58.39 12.08
C SER A 621 -25.78 -59.65 12.88
N HIS A 622 -24.78 -60.39 13.37
CA HIS A 622 -24.93 -61.72 13.93
C HIS A 622 -25.76 -61.76 15.23
N VAL A 623 -26.98 -62.29 15.12
CA VAL A 623 -27.94 -62.45 16.22
C VAL A 623 -28.43 -63.90 16.30
N MET A 624 -28.57 -64.42 17.52
CA MET A 624 -29.29 -65.66 17.81
C MET A 624 -30.67 -65.32 18.38
N HIS A 625 -31.71 -66.05 17.95
CA HIS A 625 -33.02 -65.99 18.59
C HIS A 625 -33.64 -67.38 18.75
N ALA A 626 -34.18 -67.66 19.94
CA ALA A 626 -34.77 -68.94 20.31
C ALA A 626 -36.08 -68.71 21.08
N ILE A 627 -36.99 -69.68 21.09
CA ILE A 627 -38.12 -69.68 22.03
C ILE A 627 -37.82 -70.85 22.95
N ASN A 628 -37.64 -70.56 24.23
CA ASN A 628 -37.56 -71.57 25.26
C ASN A 628 -38.98 -72.08 25.50
N VAL A 629 -39.19 -73.39 25.37
CA VAL A 629 -40.48 -74.06 25.56
C VAL A 629 -40.28 -75.12 26.64
N LYS A 630 -40.87 -74.90 27.83
CA LYS A 630 -40.73 -75.80 28.99
C LYS A 630 -42.11 -76.20 29.49
N GLU A 631 -42.38 -77.50 29.58
CA GLU A 631 -43.60 -78.01 30.21
C GLU A 631 -43.56 -77.75 31.74
N LYS A 632 -44.70 -77.37 32.35
CA LYS A 632 -44.78 -77.25 33.80
C LYS A 632 -44.77 -78.63 34.45
N GLU A 633 -43.79 -78.85 35.32
CA GLU A 633 -43.68 -80.05 36.17
C GLU A 633 -44.94 -80.28 37.03
N THR A 634 -45.70 -79.22 37.35
CA THR A 634 -46.93 -79.27 38.15
C THR A 634 -48.22 -79.47 37.34
N GLU A 635 -48.20 -79.26 36.02
CA GLU A 635 -49.40 -79.28 35.17
C GLU A 635 -49.09 -79.88 33.78
N PRO A 636 -49.31 -81.18 33.57
CA PRO A 636 -49.08 -81.82 32.27
C PRO A 636 -49.89 -81.17 31.15
N ASN A 637 -49.28 -81.08 29.97
CA ASN A 637 -49.75 -80.40 28.76
C ASN A 637 -49.82 -78.86 28.87
N LEU A 638 -49.31 -78.24 29.94
CA LEU A 638 -49.22 -76.78 30.07
C LEU A 638 -47.77 -76.32 29.86
N TRP A 639 -47.55 -75.56 28.79
CA TRP A 639 -46.22 -75.15 28.33
C TRP A 639 -45.96 -73.68 28.65
N LYS A 640 -44.91 -73.40 29.42
CA LYS A 640 -44.31 -72.07 29.58
C LYS A 640 -43.40 -71.78 28.40
N CYS A 641 -43.59 -70.64 27.76
CA CYS A 641 -42.86 -70.22 26.58
C CYS A 641 -42.28 -68.82 26.79
N ALA A 642 -41.03 -68.60 26.37
CA ALA A 642 -40.38 -67.29 26.41
C ALA A 642 -39.46 -67.12 25.21
N LEU A 643 -39.45 -65.94 24.58
CA LEU A 643 -38.52 -65.63 23.49
C LEU A 643 -37.21 -65.10 24.06
N ILE A 644 -36.10 -65.67 23.61
CA ILE A 644 -34.74 -65.24 23.91
C ILE A 644 -34.14 -64.64 22.63
N PHE A 645 -33.66 -63.40 22.70
CA PHE A 645 -32.85 -62.75 21.67
C PHE A 645 -31.45 -62.53 22.25
N LYS A 646 -30.40 -62.95 21.56
CA LYS A 646 -29.00 -62.76 21.96
C LYS A 646 -28.23 -62.07 20.85
N ASN A 647 -27.54 -60.99 21.22
CA ASN A 647 -26.56 -60.36 20.36
C ASN A 647 -25.25 -61.18 20.39
N ASN A 648 -24.85 -61.73 19.25
CA ASN A 648 -23.57 -62.44 19.08
C ASN A 648 -22.53 -61.60 18.30
N SER A 649 -22.94 -60.42 17.83
CA SER A 649 -22.09 -59.45 17.16
C SER A 649 -21.40 -58.53 18.16
N ASP A 650 -20.38 -57.82 17.71
CA ASP A 650 -19.71 -56.77 18.47
C ASP A 650 -20.39 -55.39 18.38
N PHE A 651 -21.46 -55.22 17.59
CA PHE A 651 -22.25 -53.98 17.53
C PHE A 651 -23.30 -53.92 18.62
N ASP A 652 -23.66 -52.71 19.08
CA ASP A 652 -24.88 -52.54 19.86
C ASP A 652 -26.11 -52.59 18.94
N ILE A 653 -27.11 -53.40 19.30
CA ILE A 653 -28.28 -53.65 18.46
C ILE A 653 -29.52 -53.04 19.09
N LYS A 654 -30.21 -52.17 18.33
CA LYS A 654 -31.57 -51.72 18.62
C LYS A 654 -32.57 -52.78 18.14
N LEU A 655 -33.39 -53.29 19.05
CA LEU A 655 -34.53 -54.14 18.73
C LEU A 655 -35.74 -53.26 18.42
N ASN A 656 -36.35 -53.39 17.23
CA ASN A 656 -37.46 -52.54 16.77
C ASN A 656 -38.82 -53.19 17.03
N SER A 657 -38.99 -54.48 16.74
CA SER A 657 -40.22 -55.21 17.05
C SER A 657 -40.04 -56.72 17.18
N ILE A 658 -40.97 -57.32 17.92
CA ILE A 658 -41.09 -58.75 18.15
C ILE A 658 -42.54 -59.16 17.90
N LEU A 659 -42.75 -60.05 16.94
CA LEU A 659 -44.03 -60.72 16.72
C LEU A 659 -43.84 -62.24 16.84
N VAL A 660 -44.61 -62.88 17.71
CA VAL A 660 -44.66 -64.34 17.89
C VAL A 660 -46.10 -64.82 17.75
N THR A 661 -46.34 -65.67 16.75
CA THR A 661 -47.68 -66.16 16.37
C THR A 661 -47.73 -67.68 16.41
N ASN A 662 -48.93 -68.26 16.39
CA ASN A 662 -49.07 -69.70 16.10
C ASN A 662 -48.80 -70.00 14.60
N GLN A 663 -48.75 -71.29 14.24
CA GLN A 663 -48.47 -71.73 12.87
C GLN A 663 -49.49 -71.27 11.81
N LYS A 664 -50.72 -70.99 12.22
CA LYS A 664 -51.81 -70.56 11.33
C LYS A 664 -51.94 -69.04 11.18
N LYS A 665 -51.24 -68.26 12.02
CA LYS A 665 -51.34 -66.80 12.13
C LYS A 665 -52.74 -66.28 12.46
N ASP A 666 -53.53 -67.09 13.18
CA ASP A 666 -54.85 -66.71 13.71
C ASP A 666 -54.80 -66.34 15.21
N ARG A 667 -53.62 -66.46 15.85
CA ARG A 667 -53.37 -65.97 17.21
C ARG A 667 -51.93 -65.52 17.40
N ASP A 668 -51.79 -64.33 17.94
CA ASP A 668 -50.54 -63.73 18.38
C ASP A 668 -50.36 -63.92 19.90
N PHE A 669 -49.11 -64.11 20.32
CA PHE A 669 -48.71 -64.35 21.72
C PHE A 669 -47.83 -63.23 22.27
N ILE A 670 -46.97 -62.69 21.41
CA ILE A 670 -46.18 -61.49 21.66
C ILE A 670 -46.34 -60.61 20.43
N ASP A 671 -46.76 -59.37 20.62
CA ASP A 671 -46.65 -58.29 19.64
C ASP A 671 -46.15 -57.06 20.39
N ILE A 672 -44.87 -56.74 20.21
CA ILE A 672 -44.19 -55.63 20.90
C ILE A 672 -43.48 -54.78 19.85
N GLU A 673 -43.79 -53.48 19.82
CA GLU A 673 -43.09 -52.48 19.01
C GLU A 673 -42.33 -51.49 19.90
N PHE A 674 -41.01 -51.47 19.77
CA PHE A 674 -40.10 -50.61 20.54
C PHE A 674 -39.86 -49.26 19.80
N LYS A 675 -40.95 -48.56 19.48
CA LYS A 675 -40.92 -47.32 18.66
C LYS A 675 -40.59 -46.07 19.46
N ASP A 676 -41.09 -45.95 20.68
CA ASP A 676 -40.96 -44.75 21.51
C ASP A 676 -39.63 -44.66 22.25
N LYS A 677 -39.19 -43.43 22.57
CA LYS A 677 -37.93 -43.20 23.31
C LYS A 677 -37.88 -43.84 24.70
N GLU A 678 -39.03 -43.99 25.35
CA GLU A 678 -39.15 -44.58 26.69
C GLU A 678 -39.09 -46.13 26.67
N ASN A 679 -39.45 -46.75 25.55
CA ASN A 679 -39.46 -48.20 25.34
C ASN A 679 -38.32 -48.69 24.43
N LEU A 680 -37.29 -47.87 24.18
CA LEU A 680 -36.25 -48.18 23.20
C LEU A 680 -35.26 -49.21 23.75
N LYS A 681 -35.30 -50.45 23.25
CA LYS A 681 -34.42 -51.54 23.69
C LYS A 681 -33.14 -51.63 22.86
N ILE A 682 -32.01 -51.22 23.45
CA ILE A 682 -30.66 -51.53 22.98
C ILE A 682 -30.17 -52.80 23.70
N ILE A 683 -29.43 -53.65 22.98
CA ILE A 683 -28.84 -54.90 23.44
C ILE A 683 -27.37 -54.87 23.06
N GLY A 684 -26.49 -54.75 24.04
CA GLY A 684 -25.05 -54.65 23.85
C GLY A 684 -24.41 -55.93 23.33
N SER A 685 -23.15 -55.86 22.91
CA SER A 685 -22.39 -57.03 22.46
C SER A 685 -22.39 -58.17 23.50
N GLY A 686 -22.86 -59.35 23.09
CA GLY A 686 -22.94 -60.54 23.96
C GLY A 686 -24.19 -60.62 24.85
N GLU A 687 -24.93 -59.53 25.02
CA GLU A 687 -26.10 -59.45 25.89
C GLU A 687 -27.32 -60.22 25.35
N LYS A 688 -28.30 -60.44 26.23
CA LYS A 688 -29.55 -61.14 25.94
C LYS A 688 -30.75 -60.30 26.37
N PHE A 689 -31.79 -60.32 25.54
CA PHE A 689 -33.15 -59.91 25.91
C PHE A 689 -34.02 -61.17 26.03
N ILE A 690 -34.88 -61.20 27.04
CA ILE A 690 -35.87 -62.25 27.27
C ILE A 690 -37.23 -61.56 27.33
N SER A 691 -38.22 -62.07 26.59
CA SER A 691 -39.59 -61.57 26.64
C SER A 691 -40.32 -61.99 27.91
N ASP A 692 -41.49 -61.39 28.14
CA ASP A 692 -42.47 -61.95 29.07
C ASP A 692 -42.78 -63.42 28.74
N GLU A 693 -43.05 -64.21 29.78
CA GLU A 693 -43.45 -65.60 29.64
C GLU A 693 -44.94 -65.70 29.30
N TRP A 694 -45.31 -66.58 28.37
CA TRP A 694 -46.71 -66.92 28.09
C TRP A 694 -46.95 -68.42 28.23
N GLU A 695 -48.20 -68.79 28.53
CA GLU A 695 -48.59 -70.17 28.79
C GLU A 695 -49.60 -70.68 27.75
N LEU A 696 -49.42 -71.92 27.29
CA LEU A 696 -50.32 -72.56 26.34
C LEU A 696 -50.60 -74.01 26.72
N LYS A 697 -51.88 -74.40 26.72
CA LYS A 697 -52.31 -75.77 27.06
C LYS A 697 -52.54 -76.59 25.79
N THR A 698 -51.61 -77.48 25.45
CA THR A 698 -51.65 -78.33 24.25
C THR A 698 -51.10 -79.74 24.51
N PRO A 699 -51.78 -80.82 24.05
CA PRO A 699 -51.29 -82.20 24.18
C PRO A 699 -50.03 -82.56 23.37
N LYS A 700 -49.49 -81.58 22.64
CA LYS A 700 -48.27 -81.68 21.84
C LYS A 700 -47.45 -80.43 22.09
N GLU A 701 -46.13 -80.55 21.95
CA GLU A 701 -45.19 -79.44 22.01
C GLU A 701 -45.64 -78.30 21.07
N PRO A 702 -45.84 -77.08 21.60
CA PRO A 702 -46.37 -75.97 20.82
C PRO A 702 -45.32 -75.41 19.85
N LYS A 703 -45.76 -75.11 18.62
CA LYS A 703 -44.89 -74.57 17.57
C LYS A 703 -45.32 -73.16 17.20
N PHE A 704 -44.35 -72.25 17.22
CA PHE A 704 -44.55 -70.82 16.98
C PHE A 704 -43.85 -70.38 15.70
N LEU A 705 -44.43 -69.39 15.02
CA LEU A 705 -43.74 -68.56 14.04
C LEU A 705 -43.28 -67.28 14.75
N ARG A 706 -42.17 -66.71 14.30
CA ARG A 706 -41.66 -65.45 14.84
C ARG A 706 -41.15 -64.55 13.72
N LYS A 707 -41.33 -63.25 13.90
CA LYS A 707 -40.74 -62.20 13.07
C LYS A 707 -40.11 -61.18 14.01
N LEU A 708 -38.86 -60.85 13.75
CA LEU A 708 -38.05 -59.93 14.52
C LEU A 708 -37.57 -58.85 13.58
N ASP A 709 -37.71 -57.58 13.95
CA ASP A 709 -37.00 -56.48 13.30
C ASP A 709 -36.03 -55.83 14.29
N TYR A 710 -34.80 -55.65 13.85
CA TYR A 710 -33.69 -55.12 14.65
C TYR A 710 -32.70 -54.43 13.72
N THR A 711 -31.90 -53.51 14.26
CA THR A 711 -30.84 -52.84 13.50
C THR A 711 -29.64 -52.56 14.40
N ILE A 712 -28.45 -52.57 13.82
CA ILE A 712 -27.25 -52.02 14.47
C ILE A 712 -27.44 -50.51 14.74
N THR A 713 -26.84 -50.02 15.82
CA THR A 713 -26.70 -48.59 16.09
C THR A 713 -25.66 -47.97 15.16
N HIS A 714 -25.70 -46.65 15.01
CA HIS A 714 -24.79 -45.90 14.17
C HIS A 714 -24.49 -44.53 14.77
N LYS A 715 -23.31 -44.01 14.48
CA LYS A 715 -22.87 -42.67 14.86
C LYS A 715 -22.62 -41.83 13.61
N VAL A 716 -23.06 -40.57 13.67
CA VAL A 716 -23.01 -39.64 12.54
C VAL A 716 -22.11 -38.46 12.88
N GLU A 717 -21.03 -38.29 12.13
CA GLU A 717 -20.18 -37.10 12.18
C GLU A 717 -20.40 -36.26 10.92
N LYS A 718 -20.44 -34.93 11.08
CA LYS A 718 -20.73 -33.98 9.99
C LYS A 718 -19.70 -32.86 10.00
N GLU A 719 -19.17 -32.53 8.82
CA GLU A 719 -18.17 -31.48 8.66
C GLU A 719 -18.35 -30.80 7.30
N THR A 720 -18.43 -29.47 7.26
CA THR A 720 -18.18 -28.71 6.01
C THR A 720 -16.83 -28.03 6.10
N ARG A 721 -15.98 -28.27 5.11
CA ARG A 721 -14.75 -27.52 4.84
C ARG A 721 -15.07 -26.49 3.75
N VAL A 722 -14.70 -25.25 3.98
CA VAL A 722 -14.92 -24.17 3.01
C VAL A 722 -13.60 -23.50 2.69
N ASN A 723 -13.30 -23.39 1.40
CA ASN A 723 -12.19 -22.64 0.85
C ASN A 723 -12.74 -21.41 0.12
N LEU A 724 -12.33 -20.22 0.53
CA LEU A 724 -12.66 -18.95 -0.11
C LEU A 724 -11.40 -18.38 -0.78
N LYS A 725 -11.52 -17.92 -2.01
CA LYS A 725 -10.50 -17.14 -2.71
C LYS A 725 -11.10 -15.81 -3.16
N TYR A 726 -10.39 -14.72 -2.93
CA TYR A 726 -10.74 -13.39 -3.44
C TYR A 726 -9.64 -12.90 -4.37
N THR A 727 -10.02 -12.32 -5.52
CA THR A 727 -9.09 -11.70 -6.46
C THR A 727 -8.51 -10.39 -5.89
N ASP A 728 -7.49 -9.86 -6.57
CA ASP A 728 -6.68 -8.76 -6.05
C ASP A 728 -7.10 -7.38 -6.55
N ASN A 729 -6.98 -6.40 -5.66
CA ASN A 729 -7.23 -4.99 -5.98
C ASN A 729 -6.09 -4.41 -6.82
N VAL A 730 -6.40 -3.50 -7.76
CA VAL A 730 -5.41 -2.89 -8.66
C VAL A 730 -5.05 -1.48 -8.20
N PHE A 731 -3.75 -1.17 -8.20
CA PHE A 731 -3.20 0.16 -7.98
C PHE A 731 -2.77 0.80 -9.31
N ASN A 732 -3.26 2.01 -9.56
CA ASN A 732 -2.85 2.87 -10.66
C ASN A 732 -1.69 3.78 -10.22
N ILE A 733 -0.69 3.94 -11.07
CA ILE A 733 0.43 4.86 -10.81
C ILE A 733 0.08 6.22 -11.41
N THR A 734 0.30 7.32 -10.67
CA THR A 734 0.12 8.69 -11.15
C THR A 734 1.39 9.50 -11.02
N ASP A 735 1.76 10.19 -12.10
CA ASP A 735 2.76 11.26 -12.17
C ASP A 735 2.73 11.93 -13.55
N VAL A 736 3.22 13.16 -13.64
CA VAL A 736 3.38 13.91 -14.91
C VAL A 736 4.85 14.32 -15.09
N SER A 737 5.42 14.18 -16.28
CA SER A 737 6.72 14.79 -16.59
C SER A 737 6.53 16.28 -16.86
N LEU A 738 7.44 17.10 -16.35
CA LEU A 738 7.46 18.55 -16.55
C LEU A 738 8.77 18.93 -17.25
N GLU A 739 8.67 19.64 -18.36
CA GLU A 739 9.79 20.18 -19.13
C GLU A 739 9.48 21.63 -19.49
N LYS A 740 10.48 22.51 -19.40
CA LYS A 740 10.34 23.93 -19.70
C LYS A 740 11.57 24.46 -20.42
N ARG A 741 11.37 25.29 -21.44
CA ARG A 741 12.46 25.97 -22.17
C ARG A 741 11.99 27.31 -22.73
N PHE A 742 12.94 28.21 -22.95
CA PHE A 742 12.73 29.41 -23.76
C PHE A 742 13.20 29.16 -25.20
N ASP A 743 12.87 30.07 -26.12
CA ASP A 743 13.52 30.20 -27.43
C ASP A 743 14.91 30.86 -27.32
N LEU A 744 15.02 31.91 -26.49
CA LEU A 744 16.25 32.64 -26.23
C LEU A 744 16.95 32.10 -24.97
N THR A 745 18.26 31.85 -25.07
CA THR A 745 19.13 31.49 -23.94
C THR A 745 19.87 32.70 -23.35
N GLN A 746 20.00 33.77 -24.13
CA GLN A 746 20.70 35.00 -23.76
C GLN A 746 19.90 36.23 -24.22
N ILE A 747 19.68 37.18 -23.32
CA ILE A 747 19.15 38.51 -23.62
C ILE A 747 20.14 39.59 -23.15
N LYS A 748 19.95 40.81 -23.64
CA LYS A 748 20.73 41.96 -23.17
C LYS A 748 20.09 42.54 -21.91
N SER A 749 20.90 43.14 -21.05
CA SER A 749 20.41 43.93 -19.91
C SER A 749 19.88 45.30 -20.33
N PHE A 750 18.85 45.82 -19.66
CA PHE A 750 18.29 47.16 -19.88
C PHE A 750 17.84 47.46 -21.33
N GLU A 751 17.56 46.42 -22.11
CA GLU A 751 16.88 46.52 -23.40
C GLU A 751 15.66 45.60 -23.34
N GLU A 752 14.58 45.99 -24.03
CA GLU A 752 13.38 45.17 -24.16
C GLU A 752 13.65 43.93 -25.03
N ALA A 753 13.02 42.79 -24.70
CA ALA A 753 13.11 41.58 -25.51
C ALA A 753 11.87 40.69 -25.36
N ASP A 754 11.29 40.26 -26.48
CA ASP A 754 10.26 39.22 -26.52
C ASP A 754 10.91 37.83 -26.38
N ILE A 755 10.31 36.98 -25.54
CA ILE A 755 10.78 35.62 -25.25
C ILE A 755 9.59 34.66 -25.33
N THR A 756 9.72 33.60 -26.11
CA THR A 756 8.69 32.55 -26.18
C THR A 756 8.93 31.49 -25.12
N ASN A 757 8.00 31.33 -24.17
CA ASN A 757 8.03 30.28 -23.15
C ASN A 757 7.35 29.01 -23.67
N PHE A 758 8.02 27.87 -23.54
CA PHE A 758 7.48 26.55 -23.88
C PHE A 758 7.43 25.67 -22.64
N VAL A 759 6.22 25.22 -22.29
CA VAL A 759 5.97 24.27 -21.20
C VAL A 759 5.38 22.99 -21.79
N ASN A 760 6.03 21.85 -21.53
CA ASN A 760 5.59 20.53 -21.97
C ASN A 760 5.28 19.68 -20.73
N ILE A 761 4.03 19.24 -20.61
CA ILE A 761 3.55 18.40 -19.50
C ILE A 761 3.09 17.07 -20.12
N LYS A 762 3.71 15.97 -19.72
CA LYS A 762 3.41 14.63 -20.26
C LYS A 762 2.85 13.71 -19.18
N ASN A 763 1.72 13.03 -19.42
CA ASN A 763 1.26 11.98 -18.52
C ASN A 763 2.25 10.81 -18.53
N ILE A 764 2.81 10.46 -17.38
CA ILE A 764 3.72 9.32 -17.23
C ILE A 764 3.20 8.26 -16.25
N GLY A 765 1.96 8.41 -15.78
CA GLY A 765 1.24 7.41 -15.00
C GLY A 765 0.69 6.25 -15.84
N THR A 766 -0.18 5.46 -15.22
CA THR A 766 -0.94 4.35 -15.83
C THR A 766 -2.45 4.61 -15.79
N THR A 767 -2.86 5.88 -15.70
CA THR A 767 -4.26 6.31 -15.68
C THR A 767 -4.37 7.72 -16.27
N GLY A 768 -5.48 8.02 -16.94
CA GLY A 768 -5.71 9.32 -17.58
C GLY A 768 -5.85 10.47 -16.58
N VAL A 769 -5.33 11.64 -16.95
CA VAL A 769 -5.51 12.89 -16.21
C VAL A 769 -6.82 13.53 -16.67
N LYS A 770 -7.75 13.80 -15.75
CA LYS A 770 -9.01 14.49 -16.08
C LYS A 770 -8.78 15.98 -16.35
N GLY A 771 -8.01 16.67 -15.52
CA GLY A 771 -7.76 18.10 -15.67
C GLY A 771 -6.41 18.53 -15.11
N LEU A 772 -5.96 19.72 -15.51
CA LEU A 772 -4.70 20.31 -15.07
C LEU A 772 -4.92 21.73 -14.53
N TYR A 773 -4.18 22.07 -13.48
CA TYR A 773 -4.05 23.44 -12.99
C TYR A 773 -2.57 23.78 -12.88
N ILE A 774 -2.13 24.69 -13.75
CA ILE A 774 -0.74 25.09 -13.95
C ILE A 774 -0.55 26.45 -13.29
N LYS A 775 0.48 26.60 -12.47
CA LYS A 775 0.91 27.86 -11.87
C LYS A 775 2.35 28.15 -12.28
N GLU A 776 2.59 29.31 -12.85
CA GLU A 776 3.92 29.80 -13.16
C GLU A 776 4.15 31.15 -12.48
N SER A 777 5.23 31.27 -11.71
CA SER A 777 5.67 32.54 -11.15
C SER A 777 6.69 33.17 -12.10
N ILE A 778 6.39 34.38 -12.54
CA ILE A 778 7.20 35.22 -13.41
C ILE A 778 7.83 36.30 -12.53
N PRO A 779 9.16 36.43 -12.53
CA PRO A 779 9.86 37.40 -11.71
C PRO A 779 9.69 38.81 -12.27
N ALA A 780 9.84 39.82 -11.42
CA ALA A 780 9.93 41.22 -11.82
C ALA A 780 11.01 41.45 -12.91
N ASP A 781 10.89 42.58 -13.61
CA ASP A 781 11.53 42.92 -14.89
C ASP A 781 11.02 42.13 -16.12
N PHE A 782 10.07 41.19 -15.94
CA PHE A 782 9.40 40.42 -17.00
C PHE A 782 7.86 40.48 -16.86
N ILE A 783 7.13 40.54 -17.97
CA ILE A 783 5.66 40.65 -18.01
C ILE A 783 5.09 39.51 -18.90
N PRO A 784 4.08 38.74 -18.44
CA PRO A 784 3.31 37.82 -19.30
C PRO A 784 2.38 38.55 -20.26
N SER A 785 1.99 37.94 -21.39
CA SER A 785 0.80 38.43 -22.09
C SER A 785 -0.45 38.31 -21.20
N LEU A 786 -1.28 39.35 -21.21
CA LEU A 786 -2.58 39.36 -20.55
C LEU A 786 -3.69 38.74 -21.40
N ASP A 787 -3.51 38.62 -22.72
CA ASP A 787 -4.52 38.07 -23.61
C ASP A 787 -4.48 36.53 -23.61
N SER A 788 -5.64 35.92 -23.40
CA SER A 788 -5.83 34.47 -23.51
C SER A 788 -5.53 33.90 -24.90
N GLU A 789 -5.66 34.69 -25.98
CA GLU A 789 -5.39 34.21 -27.35
C GLU A 789 -3.91 33.92 -27.61
N ASP A 790 -2.99 34.59 -26.89
CA ASP A 790 -1.55 34.35 -26.95
C ASP A 790 -1.12 33.02 -26.31
N TYR A 791 -2.00 32.38 -25.52
CA TYR A 791 -1.73 31.11 -24.86
C TYR A 791 -2.12 29.94 -25.76
N ASN A 792 -1.17 29.47 -26.55
CA ASN A 792 -1.34 28.37 -27.50
C ASN A 792 -1.15 27.02 -26.79
N ILE A 793 -2.28 26.39 -26.45
CA ILE A 793 -2.33 25.07 -25.79
C ILE A 793 -2.65 23.97 -26.81
N ARG A 794 -1.81 22.93 -26.88
CA ARG A 794 -1.95 21.80 -27.83
C ARG A 794 -1.80 20.44 -27.15
N THR A 795 -2.68 19.50 -27.47
CA THR A 795 -2.66 18.08 -27.08
C THR A 795 -2.27 17.20 -28.29
N SER A 796 -2.25 15.88 -28.14
CA SER A 796 -2.22 14.95 -29.28
C SER A 796 -3.42 15.12 -30.22
N SER A 797 -4.59 15.41 -29.66
CA SER A 797 -5.88 15.51 -30.36
C SER A 797 -6.09 16.82 -31.13
N GLY A 798 -5.34 17.89 -30.82
CA GLY A 798 -5.42 19.15 -31.57
C GLY A 798 -4.95 20.39 -30.77
N LYS A 799 -5.35 21.58 -31.25
CA LYS A 799 -5.23 22.83 -30.46
C LYS A 799 -6.48 22.96 -29.59
N ILE A 800 -6.30 23.14 -28.29
CA ILE A 800 -7.38 23.50 -27.37
C ILE A 800 -7.79 24.96 -27.67
N LYS A 801 -9.09 25.21 -27.82
CA LYS A 801 -9.63 26.56 -28.05
C LYS A 801 -9.57 27.39 -26.77
N SER A 802 -9.46 28.72 -26.89
CA SER A 802 -9.35 29.63 -25.74
C SER A 802 -10.49 29.49 -24.73
N ASN A 803 -11.71 29.13 -25.19
CA ASN A 803 -12.88 28.92 -24.33
C ASN A 803 -12.81 27.66 -23.44
N ASN A 804 -11.87 26.74 -23.70
CA ASN A 804 -11.76 25.44 -23.03
C ASN A 804 -10.65 25.43 -21.95
N PHE A 805 -10.06 26.59 -21.66
CA PHE A 805 -9.20 26.82 -20.50
C PHE A 805 -9.50 28.17 -19.86
N LYS A 806 -9.22 28.32 -18.56
CA LYS A 806 -9.29 29.60 -17.85
C LYS A 806 -7.90 30.09 -17.53
N LEU A 807 -7.59 31.32 -17.93
CA LEU A 807 -6.38 32.04 -17.60
C LEU A 807 -6.69 33.06 -16.48
N ASN A 808 -5.83 33.15 -15.49
CA ASN A 808 -5.86 34.15 -14.44
C ASN A 808 -4.44 34.64 -14.16
N ILE A 809 -4.24 35.95 -14.05
CA ILE A 809 -2.92 36.56 -13.84
C ILE A 809 -3.01 37.48 -12.63
N ILE A 810 -2.12 37.28 -11.66
CA ILE A 810 -2.15 37.99 -10.38
C ILE A 810 -0.79 38.67 -10.13
N PRO A 811 -0.71 40.00 -10.01
CA PRO A 811 -1.77 40.98 -10.30
C PRO A 811 -2.15 41.01 -11.79
N TYR A 812 -3.35 41.49 -12.11
CA TYR A 812 -3.78 41.71 -13.49
C TYR A 812 -3.32 43.12 -13.93
N ASP A 813 -2.01 43.28 -14.15
CA ASP A 813 -1.38 44.50 -14.65
C ASP A 813 -0.16 44.19 -15.52
N GLU A 814 0.32 45.17 -16.27
CA GLU A 814 1.60 45.12 -17.00
C GLU A 814 2.70 45.87 -16.21
N ASP A 815 2.77 45.72 -14.89
CA ASP A 815 3.77 46.43 -14.06
C ASP A 815 5.08 45.61 -13.93
N PRO A 816 6.18 46.01 -14.58
CA PRO A 816 7.44 45.28 -14.54
C PRO A 816 8.14 45.33 -13.17
N GLU A 817 7.73 46.17 -12.22
CA GLU A 817 8.34 46.19 -10.88
C GLU A 817 7.81 45.05 -9.98
N LYS A 818 6.70 44.41 -10.34
CA LYS A 818 6.05 43.35 -9.58
C LYS A 818 6.39 41.96 -10.12
N GLU A 819 6.21 40.94 -9.28
CA GLU A 819 6.18 39.54 -9.72
C GLU A 819 4.75 39.17 -10.12
N HIS A 820 4.58 38.49 -11.26
CA HIS A 820 3.29 37.99 -11.73
C HIS A 820 3.14 36.49 -11.49
N LEU A 821 1.94 36.05 -11.13
CA LEU A 821 1.55 34.66 -11.04
C LEU A 821 0.55 34.35 -12.15
N VAL A 822 0.97 33.55 -13.12
CA VAL A 822 0.12 33.03 -14.20
C VAL A 822 -0.50 31.71 -13.76
N GLU A 823 -1.82 31.64 -13.75
CA GLU A 823 -2.59 30.45 -13.39
C GLU A 823 -3.46 30.02 -14.56
N ILE A 824 -3.34 28.75 -14.98
CA ILE A 824 -4.06 28.19 -16.14
C ILE A 824 -4.78 26.92 -15.71
N MET A 825 -6.10 26.90 -15.80
CA MET A 825 -6.95 25.73 -15.59
C MET A 825 -7.37 25.14 -16.94
N VAL A 826 -7.14 23.84 -17.16
CA VAL A 826 -7.51 23.13 -18.39
C VAL A 826 -8.39 21.94 -18.05
N ASN A 827 -9.56 21.84 -18.71
CA ASN A 827 -10.51 20.74 -18.57
C ASN A 827 -10.94 20.45 -17.11
N ILE A 828 -11.23 21.51 -16.36
CA ILE A 828 -11.78 21.44 -14.99
C ILE A 828 -13.32 21.61 -15.01
N ASP A 829 -13.85 22.29 -16.04
CA ASP A 829 -15.26 22.65 -16.18
C ASP A 829 -16.05 21.77 -17.18
N GLU A 830 -15.38 20.93 -17.98
CA GLU A 830 -16.05 20.05 -18.95
C GLU A 830 -16.42 18.70 -18.29
N GLU A 831 -17.63 18.21 -18.55
CA GLU A 831 -18.09 16.95 -17.97
C GLU A 831 -17.44 15.72 -18.63
N ARG A 832 -17.03 14.79 -17.76
CA ARG A 832 -16.63 13.39 -18.01
C ARG A 832 -15.43 13.10 -18.92
N ASN A 833 -14.96 14.01 -19.78
CA ASN A 833 -13.83 13.74 -20.68
C ASN A 833 -12.46 13.72 -19.97
N ILE A 834 -11.59 12.78 -20.35
CA ILE A 834 -10.18 12.72 -19.94
C ILE A 834 -9.36 13.70 -20.81
N LEU A 835 -8.52 14.54 -20.18
CA LEU A 835 -7.67 15.53 -20.87
C LEU A 835 -6.38 14.92 -21.43
N LEU A 836 -5.70 14.07 -20.65
CA LEU A 836 -4.47 13.41 -21.08
C LEU A 836 -4.55 11.91 -20.82
N GLU A 837 -4.59 11.15 -21.91
CA GLU A 837 -4.43 9.70 -21.89
C GLU A 837 -3.01 9.27 -21.46
N ILE A 838 -2.82 7.95 -21.30
CA ILE A 838 -1.52 7.37 -20.93
C ILE A 838 -0.47 7.71 -22.00
N ASP A 839 0.67 8.25 -21.57
CA ASP A 839 1.76 8.73 -22.43
C ASP A 839 1.41 9.89 -23.39
N ASP A 840 0.26 10.54 -23.24
CA ASP A 840 -0.09 11.78 -23.94
C ASP A 840 0.58 13.02 -23.30
N PHE A 841 0.63 14.14 -24.03
CA PHE A 841 1.23 15.41 -23.62
C PHE A 841 0.35 16.62 -23.93
N ILE A 842 0.55 17.68 -23.15
CA ILE A 842 0.08 19.03 -23.44
C ILE A 842 1.29 19.96 -23.60
N LYS A 843 1.30 20.73 -24.69
CA LYS A 843 2.28 21.78 -24.98
C LYS A 843 1.60 23.13 -24.85
N LEU A 844 2.02 23.88 -23.85
CA LEU A 844 1.67 25.28 -23.65
C LEU A 844 2.79 26.15 -24.25
N THR A 845 2.41 27.17 -24.99
CA THR A 845 3.34 28.16 -25.56
C THR A 845 2.72 29.55 -25.47
N TYR A 846 3.45 30.50 -24.88
CA TYR A 846 3.03 31.89 -24.72
C TYR A 846 4.24 32.82 -24.60
N ASN A 847 4.04 34.12 -24.78
CA ASN A 847 5.13 35.10 -24.81
C ASN A 847 5.32 35.81 -23.46
N LEU A 848 6.57 36.17 -23.18
CA LEU A 848 7.04 36.98 -22.06
C LEU A 848 7.78 38.19 -22.62
N LYS A 849 7.50 39.39 -22.11
CA LYS A 849 8.27 40.60 -22.42
C LYS A 849 9.26 40.88 -21.30
N ALA A 850 10.55 40.84 -21.58
CA ALA A 850 11.57 41.41 -20.71
C ALA A 850 11.58 42.94 -20.91
N ILE A 851 11.50 43.73 -19.84
CA ILE A 851 11.43 45.20 -19.94
C ILE A 851 12.75 45.86 -19.56
N THR A 852 13.23 45.67 -18.32
CA THR A 852 14.53 46.19 -17.87
C THR A 852 15.38 45.13 -17.15
N PRO A 853 15.63 43.97 -17.79
CA PRO A 853 16.38 42.87 -17.20
C PRO A 853 17.78 43.31 -16.73
N GLN A 854 18.15 42.94 -15.50
CA GLN A 854 19.35 43.41 -14.81
C GLN A 854 20.39 42.30 -14.69
N TYR A 855 21.56 42.49 -15.31
CA TYR A 855 22.68 41.53 -15.29
C TYR A 855 23.25 41.16 -13.90
N LYS A 856 22.79 41.81 -12.82
CA LYS A 856 23.16 41.51 -11.43
C LYS A 856 22.10 40.70 -10.67
N LYS A 857 20.88 40.61 -11.19
CA LYS A 857 19.80 39.78 -10.65
C LYS A 857 19.89 38.40 -11.32
N TYR A 858 19.47 37.37 -10.59
CA TYR A 858 19.24 36.03 -11.14
C TYR A 858 17.73 35.79 -11.15
N TYR A 859 17.21 35.28 -12.26
CA TYR A 859 15.78 35.16 -12.52
C TYR A 859 15.40 33.69 -12.57
N GLU A 860 14.55 33.29 -11.65
CA GLU A 860 13.92 31.98 -11.66
C GLU A 860 12.49 32.14 -12.19
N PHE A 861 12.01 31.16 -12.96
CA PHE A 861 10.63 31.10 -13.45
C PHE A 861 9.96 29.80 -12.95
N PRO A 862 9.65 29.67 -11.64
CA PRO A 862 9.16 28.42 -11.06
C PRO A 862 7.84 27.96 -11.69
N LEU A 863 7.78 26.68 -12.04
CA LEU A 863 6.59 26.02 -12.57
C LEU A 863 6.06 24.98 -11.58
N GLU A 864 4.78 25.07 -11.26
CA GLU A 864 4.05 24.15 -10.39
C GLU A 864 2.78 23.67 -11.10
N VAL A 865 2.48 22.37 -11.00
CA VAL A 865 1.35 21.74 -11.70
C VAL A 865 0.60 20.86 -10.72
N PHE A 866 -0.73 21.02 -10.69
CA PHE A 866 -1.66 20.12 -10.04
C PHE A 866 -2.37 19.32 -11.13
N SER A 867 -2.32 17.99 -11.02
CA SER A 867 -3.00 17.06 -11.92
C SER A 867 -4.14 16.37 -11.21
N TYR A 868 -5.32 16.37 -11.82
CA TYR A 868 -6.55 15.81 -11.27
C TYR A 868 -6.87 14.46 -11.92
N TYR A 869 -7.08 13.43 -11.10
CA TYR A 869 -7.38 12.07 -11.56
C TYR A 869 -8.74 11.62 -11.02
N PRO A 870 -9.60 10.99 -11.83
CA PRO A 870 -10.93 10.56 -11.40
C PRO A 870 -10.85 9.49 -10.30
N LYS A 871 -11.63 9.66 -9.23
CA LYS A 871 -11.64 8.76 -8.06
C LYS A 871 -12.38 7.44 -8.31
N PHE A 872 -13.41 7.45 -9.17
CA PHE A 872 -14.23 6.27 -9.49
C PHE A 872 -14.14 5.93 -10.98
N SER A 873 -14.69 4.79 -11.39
CA SER A 873 -14.90 4.44 -12.81
C SER A 873 -16.17 5.10 -13.35
N GLU A 874 -16.20 5.37 -14.65
CA GLU A 874 -17.31 6.05 -15.34
C GLU A 874 -18.66 5.32 -15.13
N ASP A 875 -18.65 3.99 -15.06
CA ASP A 875 -19.82 3.14 -14.83
C ASP A 875 -20.47 3.29 -13.44
N GLN A 876 -19.87 4.07 -12.52
CA GLN A 876 -20.31 4.19 -11.12
C GLN A 876 -20.72 5.63 -10.71
N ILE A 877 -20.66 6.62 -11.60
CA ILE A 877 -20.85 8.04 -11.24
C ILE A 877 -22.25 8.52 -11.61
N GLU A 878 -23.04 8.91 -10.59
CA GLU A 878 -24.34 9.56 -10.77
C GLU A 878 -24.29 11.06 -10.48
N GLU A 879 -23.73 11.51 -9.34
CA GLU A 879 -23.82 12.94 -8.95
C GLU A 879 -22.54 13.61 -8.41
N ILE A 880 -21.47 12.89 -8.06
CA ILE A 880 -20.29 13.52 -7.40
C ILE A 880 -18.99 13.30 -8.17
N ASP A 881 -18.44 14.41 -8.64
CA ASP A 881 -17.26 14.49 -9.49
C ASP A 881 -15.95 14.58 -8.66
N GLU A 882 -15.73 13.57 -7.81
CA GLU A 882 -14.57 13.53 -6.91
C GLU A 882 -13.27 13.17 -7.65
N VAL A 883 -12.23 13.98 -7.42
CA VAL A 883 -10.90 13.77 -8.02
C VAL A 883 -9.79 13.72 -6.98
N TYR A 884 -8.77 12.90 -7.26
CA TYR A 884 -7.49 12.95 -6.58
C TYR A 884 -6.61 14.04 -7.19
N SER A 885 -6.14 14.97 -6.35
CA SER A 885 -5.16 15.99 -6.75
C SER A 885 -3.73 15.51 -6.47
N VAL A 886 -2.86 15.64 -7.47
CA VAL A 886 -1.42 15.33 -7.38
C VAL A 886 -0.62 16.58 -7.72
N TYR A 887 0.20 17.04 -6.77
CA TYR A 887 1.07 18.19 -6.93
C TYR A 887 2.47 17.80 -7.42
N LYS A 888 2.99 18.53 -8.42
CA LYS A 888 4.38 18.46 -8.86
C LYS A 888 4.96 19.84 -9.13
N LYS A 889 6.20 20.04 -8.71
CA LYS A 889 7.01 21.23 -9.00
C LYS A 889 8.18 20.86 -9.90
N LEU A 890 8.49 21.70 -10.89
CA LEU A 890 9.67 21.53 -11.72
C LEU A 890 10.94 21.71 -10.86
N GLU A 891 11.87 20.76 -10.96
CA GLU A 891 13.12 20.76 -10.19
C GLU A 891 14.00 21.95 -10.60
N THR A 892 14.67 22.60 -9.64
CA THR A 892 15.49 23.80 -9.89
C THR A 892 16.62 23.58 -10.89
N GLU A 893 17.13 22.35 -10.98
CA GLU A 893 18.17 21.93 -11.94
C GLU A 893 17.63 21.79 -13.38
N LYS A 894 16.31 21.75 -13.57
CA LYS A 894 15.61 21.64 -14.86
C LYS A 894 14.88 22.92 -15.25
N LEU A 895 15.00 24.00 -14.47
CA LEU A 895 14.52 25.32 -14.88
C LEU A 895 15.42 25.85 -16.01
N PRO A 896 14.87 26.48 -17.06
CA PRO A 896 15.67 27.10 -18.09
C PRO A 896 16.45 28.29 -17.53
N SER A 897 17.77 28.31 -17.78
CA SER A 897 18.63 29.45 -17.44
C SER A 897 18.56 30.50 -18.56
N LEU A 898 18.21 31.73 -18.20
CA LEU A 898 18.24 32.89 -19.09
C LEU A 898 19.42 33.79 -18.72
N GLU A 899 20.42 33.87 -19.59
CA GLU A 899 21.63 34.68 -19.35
C GLU A 899 21.37 36.15 -19.72
N ILE A 900 21.62 37.08 -18.81
CA ILE A 900 21.48 38.52 -19.06
C ILE A 900 22.85 39.15 -19.20
N VAL A 901 23.23 39.51 -20.43
CA VAL A 901 24.57 40.00 -20.74
C VAL A 901 24.59 41.53 -20.89
N HIS A 902 25.51 42.16 -20.16
CA HIS A 902 25.71 43.59 -20.16
C HIS A 902 26.78 44.01 -21.18
N LYS A 903 26.36 44.33 -22.41
CA LYS A 903 27.25 44.79 -23.49
C LYS A 903 27.23 46.33 -23.53
N ARG A 904 28.30 46.99 -23.05
CA ARG A 904 28.42 48.47 -23.04
C ARG A 904 29.31 48.95 -24.17
N ARG A 905 28.89 49.97 -24.90
CA ARG A 905 29.74 50.74 -25.81
C ARG A 905 30.28 51.98 -25.10
N ASN A 906 31.58 52.22 -25.21
CA ASN A 906 32.31 53.35 -24.67
C ASN A 906 33.52 53.60 -25.58
N LEU A 907 33.37 54.50 -26.56
CA LEU A 907 34.41 54.86 -27.51
C LEU A 907 34.89 56.27 -27.18
N LEU A 908 36.19 56.44 -27.00
CA LEU A 908 36.85 57.74 -26.86
C LEU A 908 37.57 58.05 -28.17
N ILE A 909 37.33 59.23 -28.72
CA ILE A 909 38.06 59.80 -29.85
C ILE A 909 38.67 61.10 -29.37
N GLY A 910 40.00 61.15 -29.30
CA GLY A 910 40.76 62.34 -28.93
C GLY A 910 41.62 62.82 -30.08
N LYS A 911 41.91 64.13 -30.13
CA LYS A 911 42.82 64.74 -31.10
C LYS A 911 43.94 65.48 -30.36
N GLU A 912 45.17 65.25 -30.78
CA GLU A 912 46.38 65.90 -30.28
C GLU A 912 47.12 66.55 -31.46
N ILE A 913 47.60 67.77 -31.28
CA ILE A 913 48.39 68.51 -32.28
C ILE A 913 49.76 68.82 -31.66
N PHE A 914 50.84 68.47 -32.36
CA PHE A 914 52.21 68.59 -31.89
C PHE A 914 53.15 69.09 -33.00
N PRO A 915 54.30 69.70 -32.68
CA PRO A 915 55.24 70.18 -33.69
C PRO A 915 55.82 69.03 -34.54
N GLY A 916 55.91 69.26 -35.86
CA GLY A 916 56.52 68.34 -36.82
C GLY A 916 58.04 68.40 -36.86
N ARG A 917 58.64 67.86 -37.93
CA ARG A 917 60.11 67.75 -38.06
C ARG A 917 60.79 69.04 -38.50
N THR A 918 60.05 69.97 -39.08
CA THR A 918 60.55 71.29 -39.50
C THR A 918 59.62 72.40 -39.00
N THR A 919 60.08 73.65 -39.02
CA THR A 919 59.41 74.83 -38.44
C THR A 919 58.06 75.19 -39.06
N GLU A 920 57.62 74.50 -40.11
CA GLU A 920 56.36 74.73 -40.84
C GLU A 920 55.49 73.47 -40.96
N GLU A 921 55.83 72.43 -40.20
CA GLU A 921 55.14 71.14 -40.19
C GLU A 921 54.50 70.89 -38.82
N PHE A 922 53.29 70.34 -38.81
CA PHE A 922 52.56 69.94 -37.62
C PHE A 922 52.17 68.46 -37.76
N GLY A 923 52.29 67.71 -36.67
CA GLY A 923 51.73 66.36 -36.55
C GLY A 923 50.37 66.44 -35.88
N ILE A 924 49.39 65.74 -36.45
CA ILE A 924 48.08 65.53 -35.85
C ILE A 924 47.97 64.04 -35.52
N SER A 925 47.64 63.74 -34.27
CA SER A 925 47.30 62.38 -33.81
C SER A 925 45.84 62.32 -33.41
N ILE A 926 45.10 61.35 -33.96
CA ILE A 926 43.75 61.00 -33.54
C ILE A 926 43.84 59.66 -32.80
N ILE A 927 43.55 59.70 -31.50
CA ILE A 927 43.57 58.54 -30.61
C ILE A 927 42.15 57.99 -30.50
N VAL A 928 41.96 56.75 -30.96
CA VAL A 928 40.68 56.04 -30.93
C VAL A 928 40.76 54.89 -29.94
N LYS A 929 40.12 55.04 -28.79
CA LYS A 929 40.22 54.10 -27.67
C LYS A 929 38.87 53.46 -27.39
N ASN A 930 38.79 52.14 -27.58
CA ASN A 930 37.59 51.37 -27.29
C ASN A 930 37.60 50.92 -25.81
N ASN A 931 37.05 51.73 -24.91
CA ASN A 931 36.89 51.41 -23.49
C ASN A 931 35.71 50.45 -23.21
N SER A 932 35.11 49.86 -24.25
CA SER A 932 33.98 48.91 -24.18
C SER A 932 34.43 47.51 -23.79
N ASN A 933 33.50 46.71 -23.27
CA ASN A 933 33.62 45.25 -23.15
C ASN A 933 33.21 44.50 -24.44
N VAL A 934 33.08 45.20 -25.57
CA VAL A 934 32.71 44.65 -26.88
C VAL A 934 33.59 45.24 -27.99
N GLU A 935 33.79 44.49 -29.07
CA GLU A 935 34.40 44.99 -30.30
C GLU A 935 33.48 46.04 -30.96
N ILE A 936 34.07 47.15 -31.43
CA ILE A 936 33.37 48.16 -32.24
C ILE A 936 33.89 48.06 -33.67
N LYS A 937 32.99 48.08 -34.66
CA LYS A 937 33.28 47.95 -36.10
C LYS A 937 32.87 49.19 -36.87
N ASP A 938 33.42 49.35 -38.06
CA ASP A 938 33.03 50.36 -39.06
C ASP A 938 33.12 51.81 -38.57
N ILE A 939 34.14 52.14 -37.77
CA ILE A 939 34.34 53.48 -37.22
C ILE A 939 34.84 54.40 -38.34
N LYS A 940 34.14 55.53 -38.56
CA LYS A 940 34.41 56.48 -39.65
C LYS A 940 34.73 57.84 -39.07
N ILE A 941 36.00 58.23 -39.13
CA ILE A 941 36.47 59.49 -38.57
C ILE A 941 36.72 60.49 -39.69
N LYS A 942 36.22 61.71 -39.52
CA LYS A 942 36.49 62.86 -40.37
C LYS A 942 37.14 63.96 -39.56
N ASP A 943 38.11 64.62 -40.15
CA ASP A 943 38.76 65.80 -39.58
C ASP A 943 38.80 66.89 -40.66
N THR A 944 38.38 68.11 -40.33
CA THR A 944 38.54 69.25 -41.25
C THR A 944 39.94 69.85 -41.13
N ILE A 945 40.45 70.49 -42.17
CA ILE A 945 41.79 71.10 -42.19
C ILE A 945 41.72 72.38 -43.03
N SER A 946 42.27 73.48 -42.55
CA SER A 946 42.39 74.73 -43.33
C SER A 946 43.15 74.48 -44.64
N ASN A 947 42.66 75.07 -45.73
CA ASN A 947 43.30 75.02 -47.04
C ASN A 947 44.71 75.65 -47.05
N ALA A 948 45.12 76.38 -46.01
CA ALA A 948 46.50 76.85 -45.80
C ALA A 948 47.52 75.70 -45.62
N PHE A 949 47.05 74.52 -45.22
CA PHE A 949 47.87 73.35 -45.00
C PHE A 949 47.75 72.31 -46.13
N LYS A 950 48.85 71.57 -46.36
CA LYS A 950 48.94 70.45 -47.27
C LYS A 950 49.35 69.20 -46.49
N ILE A 951 48.60 68.12 -46.63
CA ILE A 951 48.94 66.82 -46.05
C ILE A 951 50.24 66.30 -46.70
N ILE A 952 51.20 65.88 -45.87
CA ILE A 952 52.50 65.35 -46.26
C ILE A 952 52.45 63.82 -46.32
N SER A 953 51.90 63.22 -45.27
CA SER A 953 51.89 61.77 -45.04
C SER A 953 50.87 61.41 -43.96
N SER A 954 50.36 60.19 -44.02
CA SER A 954 49.48 59.56 -43.02
C SER A 954 49.99 58.15 -42.73
N ASN A 955 49.77 57.64 -41.52
CA ASN A 955 50.06 56.25 -41.16
C ASN A 955 48.97 55.25 -41.58
N ILE A 956 47.80 55.75 -42.00
CA ILE A 956 46.62 54.98 -42.45
C ILE A 956 46.08 55.62 -43.73
N ASP A 957 45.54 54.80 -44.63
CA ASP A 957 44.87 55.25 -45.85
C ASP A 957 43.72 56.23 -45.54
N TYR A 958 43.63 57.27 -46.36
CA TYR A 958 42.68 58.37 -46.17
C TYR A 958 42.02 58.78 -47.48
N LYS A 959 40.81 59.31 -47.37
CA LYS A 959 40.14 60.05 -48.46
C LYS A 959 40.21 61.53 -48.13
N PHE A 960 40.54 62.36 -49.12
CA PHE A 960 40.59 63.81 -48.95
C PHE A 960 39.66 64.47 -49.97
N GLU A 961 38.71 65.26 -49.47
CA GLU A 961 37.76 66.05 -50.24
C GLU A 961 38.05 67.53 -49.96
N ASN A 962 38.22 68.34 -51.00
CA ASN A 962 38.66 69.74 -50.86
C ASN A 962 37.52 70.69 -51.20
N ASP A 963 36.94 71.35 -50.20
CA ASP A 963 35.95 72.39 -50.41
C ASP A 963 36.61 73.78 -50.45
N LYS A 964 35.85 74.82 -50.83
CA LYS A 964 36.38 76.14 -51.21
C LYS A 964 37.18 76.83 -50.10
N GLU A 965 36.88 76.57 -48.83
CA GLU A 965 37.57 77.18 -47.67
C GLU A 965 38.23 76.14 -46.74
N LEU A 966 37.70 74.92 -46.65
CA LEU A 966 38.21 73.83 -45.79
C LEU A 966 38.33 72.52 -46.58
N GLY A 967 39.40 71.77 -46.34
CA GLY A 967 39.53 70.38 -46.75
C GLY A 967 39.03 69.41 -45.67
N THR A 968 38.51 68.25 -46.05
CA THR A 968 38.09 67.18 -45.13
C THR A 968 38.91 65.92 -45.39
N ILE A 969 39.65 65.46 -44.39
CA ILE A 969 40.28 64.13 -44.40
C ILE A 969 39.36 63.12 -43.72
N SER A 970 39.19 61.94 -44.32
CA SER A 970 38.34 60.85 -43.80
C SER A 970 39.12 59.55 -43.70
N PHE A 971 39.02 58.90 -42.55
CA PHE A 971 39.61 57.61 -42.20
C PHE A 971 38.53 56.57 -41.91
N LEU A 972 38.83 55.30 -42.17
CA LEU A 972 37.96 54.17 -41.83
C LEU A 972 38.75 53.16 -41.02
N ILE A 973 38.16 52.67 -39.92
CA ILE A 973 38.74 51.63 -39.07
C ILE A 973 37.76 50.45 -39.03
N ASP A 974 38.18 49.33 -39.63
CA ASP A 974 37.35 48.12 -39.78
C ASP A 974 36.85 47.60 -38.43
N SER A 975 37.73 47.45 -37.45
CA SER A 975 37.35 47.24 -36.04
C SER A 975 38.41 47.66 -35.03
N ILE A 976 37.97 47.81 -33.78
CA ILE A 976 38.80 47.97 -32.58
C ILE A 976 38.28 47.01 -31.52
N LEU A 977 39.14 46.12 -31.03
CA LEU A 977 38.81 45.13 -30.00
C LEU A 977 38.50 45.79 -28.65
N SER A 978 37.90 45.02 -27.75
CA SER A 978 37.63 45.46 -26.37
C SER A 978 38.92 45.92 -25.67
N TYR A 979 38.89 47.10 -25.05
CA TYR A 979 40.01 47.77 -24.37
C TYR A 979 41.23 48.08 -25.26
N GLN A 980 41.11 48.01 -26.58
CA GLN A 980 42.17 48.36 -27.52
C GLN A 980 42.18 49.86 -27.85
N GLU A 981 43.37 50.40 -28.11
CA GLU A 981 43.62 51.76 -28.60
C GLU A 981 44.26 51.68 -30.00
N LYS A 982 43.85 52.58 -30.89
CA LYS A 982 44.40 52.73 -32.24
C LYS A 982 44.67 54.20 -32.52
N GLU A 983 45.83 54.48 -33.09
CA GLU A 983 46.30 55.85 -33.30
C GLU A 983 46.44 56.15 -34.80
N ILE A 984 45.76 57.20 -35.27
CA ILE A 984 45.89 57.74 -36.63
C ILE A 984 46.81 58.95 -36.54
N ARG A 985 47.98 58.89 -37.17
CA ARG A 985 48.93 60.01 -37.25
C ARG A 985 49.09 60.48 -38.68
N TYR A 986 48.87 61.76 -38.92
CA TYR A 986 49.18 62.39 -40.19
C TYR A 986 49.86 63.74 -39.98
N TYR A 987 50.68 64.14 -40.95
CA TYR A 987 51.47 65.36 -40.90
C TYR A 987 50.98 66.35 -41.95
N VAL A 988 50.91 67.61 -41.56
CA VAL A 988 50.50 68.73 -42.43
C VAL A 988 51.60 69.77 -42.49
N LYS A 989 51.85 70.32 -43.69
CA LYS A 989 52.81 71.39 -43.94
C LYS A 989 52.10 72.62 -44.50
N LYS A 990 52.48 73.78 -44.02
CA LYS A 990 51.94 75.06 -44.50
C LYS A 990 52.32 75.33 -45.98
N LYS A 991 51.48 76.05 -46.71
CA LYS A 991 51.80 76.55 -48.06
C LYS A 991 52.59 77.86 -47.98
N SER A 992 53.55 78.02 -48.90
CA SER A 992 54.50 79.15 -48.87
C SER A 992 53.80 80.50 -49.12
N GLY A 993 53.81 81.39 -48.13
CA GLY A 993 53.39 82.80 -48.26
C GLY A 993 52.32 83.28 -47.27
N GLU A 994 51.62 82.38 -46.59
CA GLU A 994 50.56 82.72 -45.64
C GLU A 994 51.11 83.09 -44.25
N LYS A 995 50.30 83.63 -43.34
CA LYS A 995 50.69 83.84 -41.91
C LYS A 995 50.43 82.57 -41.10
N ILE A 996 50.99 82.47 -39.90
CA ILE A 996 50.65 81.38 -38.96
C ILE A 996 49.59 81.93 -38.02
N ASP A 997 48.37 81.41 -38.10
CA ASP A 997 47.40 81.48 -37.01
C ASP A 997 47.24 80.06 -36.43
N TYR A 998 47.29 79.95 -35.11
CA TYR A 998 47.11 78.69 -34.41
C TYR A 998 45.63 78.26 -34.43
N ALA A 999 44.71 79.23 -34.56
CA ALA A 999 43.28 78.96 -34.70
C ALA A 999 42.92 78.22 -36.00
N GLU A 1000 43.77 78.28 -37.04
CA GLU A 1000 43.57 77.56 -38.30
C GLU A 1000 44.03 76.09 -38.27
N LEU A 1001 44.72 75.67 -37.19
CA LEU A 1001 45.10 74.28 -36.92
C LEU A 1001 44.07 73.57 -36.03
N GLU A 1002 43.34 74.31 -35.20
CA GLU A 1002 42.14 73.78 -34.54
C GLU A 1002 41.05 73.57 -35.58
N SER A 1003 40.44 72.39 -35.55
CA SER A 1003 39.47 71.99 -36.57
C SER A 1003 38.51 70.93 -36.05
N TYR A 1004 37.41 70.78 -36.76
CA TYR A 1004 36.29 69.94 -36.32
C TYR A 1004 36.55 68.48 -36.65
N ILE A 1005 36.71 67.67 -35.60
CA ILE A 1005 36.70 66.21 -35.68
C ILE A 1005 35.28 65.68 -35.49
N PHE A 1006 34.90 64.70 -36.31
CA PHE A 1006 33.61 64.01 -36.30
C PHE A 1006 33.88 62.50 -36.43
N GLY A 1007 33.28 61.65 -35.58
CA GLY A 1007 33.58 60.22 -35.55
C GLY A 1007 32.51 59.36 -34.91
#